data_AF-A0A5B1BMW3-F1
#
_entry.id   AF-A0A5B1BMW3-F1
#
_cell.length_a   1.000
_cell.length_b   1.000
_cell.length_c   1.000
_cell.angle_alpha   90.00
_cell.angle_beta   90.00
_cell.angle_gamma   90.00
#
_symmetry.space_group_name_H-M   'P 1'
#
loop_
_entity.id
_entity.type
_entity.pdbx_description
1 polymer ?
#
loop_
_entity_poly.entity_id
_entity_poly.type
_entity_poly.pdbx_seq_one_letter_code
_entity_poly.pdbx_strand_id
1 'polypeptide(L)'
;MKWVTYRSAGGERVGVLSGNEIYALPAGVTLLNLVEGGADGLREAGESAVRSPAAVIDLDHVSLAAPIPRPPSIRDSLCFLDHMRNCQEAMGGGRVLMDTWYRIPAFYFACPATVLGPYDDAPMAPGGVWQDFELEIAAVIGAAGQDLTVEQAEQAIIGYTIFNDWSARDLQMLDGQLRIGQAKGKDSGVTLGPYLVTADELAPYRSDGKLSLQVTASVNDTVIGSGSTAAMDWSFGEVISYASRGVMLRPGDVVGSGTVPTCTLVEHLRDGNSFPGWLHDGDVVTLEVQGLGQTRQTVRASRPPVPLTPRPNPDAPAARARVNPAPARVPFTRGLHEVGDRVWAWTLPDGGYGWSNAGLVAGNGASLLVDTLFDLALTREMLDAMQPITGRAPITAAVITHSNGDHTFGNQLLDPSVRIIAAAGTAGEIAHDAGPERLAAIQTMDLGRVATRYARDRFGHFDFSGITLRNADLTFDRELSVDVGGRRVDVLNLGPAHTTADSVVHVPDAGVLFAGDLLFIGCTPIVWAGPIANWIAACDAMIALDAPVVVPGHGPVTDPDGIRAVRGYFEHICEQAETLYRKGLPFAEAVHAIDLGEYATWLDSERVVVNIHQRYRELDPDTPRPEFLGLMTMQAEWLASRVRA
;
A
#
# COMPACT_ATOMS: atom_id res chain seq x y z
N MET A 1 22.17 36.06 -6.22
CA MET A 1 21.27 36.43 -5.11
C MET A 1 20.30 35.30 -4.76
N LYS A 2 19.77 35.29 -3.53
CA LYS A 2 18.66 34.42 -3.10
C LYS A 2 17.37 35.23 -2.97
N TRP A 3 16.32 34.81 -3.65
CA TRP A 3 15.01 35.47 -3.65
C TRP A 3 13.97 34.67 -2.88
N VAL A 4 13.16 35.37 -2.09
CA VAL A 4 12.06 34.79 -1.30
C VAL A 4 10.74 35.45 -1.65
N THR A 5 9.67 34.65 -1.60
CA THR A 5 8.30 35.14 -1.46
C THR A 5 7.81 34.74 -0.07
N TYR A 6 7.23 35.69 0.68
CA TYR A 6 6.75 35.45 2.04
C TYR A 6 5.37 36.07 2.25
N ARG A 7 4.61 35.50 3.18
CA ARG A 7 3.24 35.93 3.51
C ARG A 7 3.29 37.03 4.57
N SER A 8 2.54 38.11 4.35
CA SER A 8 2.36 39.22 5.28
C SER A 8 0.87 39.54 5.47
N ALA A 9 0.53 40.38 6.45
CA ALA A 9 -0.86 40.83 6.65
C ALA A 9 -1.45 41.55 5.43
N GLY A 10 -0.61 42.14 4.58
CA GLY A 10 -1.01 42.81 3.33
C GLY A 10 -0.97 41.92 2.09
N GLY A 11 -0.80 40.61 2.25
CA GLY A 11 -0.62 39.65 1.15
C GLY A 11 0.82 39.18 0.97
N GLU A 12 1.08 38.49 -0.15
CA GLU A 12 2.41 38.01 -0.53
C GLU A 12 3.37 39.18 -0.82
N ARG A 13 4.61 39.05 -0.37
CA ARG A 13 5.69 40.02 -0.54
C ARG A 13 6.95 39.32 -1.02
N VAL A 14 7.84 40.07 -1.65
CA VAL A 14 9.08 39.57 -2.22
C VAL A 14 10.27 40.31 -1.63
N GLY A 15 11.39 39.62 -1.48
CA GLY A 15 12.63 40.21 -1.02
C GLY A 15 13.86 39.43 -1.44
N VAL A 16 15.02 40.06 -1.26
CA VAL A 16 16.32 39.39 -1.37
C VAL A 16 16.75 38.96 0.02
N LEU A 17 17.15 37.70 0.16
CA LEU A 17 17.70 37.16 1.40
C LEU A 17 19.22 37.37 1.42
N SER A 18 19.72 37.97 2.49
CA SER A 18 21.15 38.07 2.80
C SER A 18 21.35 37.79 4.29
N GLY A 19 22.14 36.75 4.63
CA GLY A 19 22.18 36.24 6.00
C GLY A 19 20.80 35.72 6.44
N ASN A 20 20.30 36.21 7.58
CA ASN A 20 18.95 35.91 8.09
C ASN A 20 17.94 37.04 7.80
N GLU A 21 18.31 38.02 6.98
CA GLU A 21 17.51 39.22 6.74
C GLU A 21 16.95 39.24 5.32
N ILE A 22 15.66 39.54 5.23
CA ILE A 22 14.94 39.77 3.98
C ILE A 22 14.88 41.27 3.72
N TYR A 23 15.53 41.69 2.64
CA TYR A 23 15.48 43.05 2.11
C TYR A 23 14.27 43.16 1.18
N ALA A 24 13.16 43.64 1.73
CA ALA A 24 11.86 43.61 1.08
C ALA A 24 11.72 44.65 -0.04
N LEU A 25 11.06 44.24 -1.13
CA LEU A 25 10.62 45.14 -2.19
C LEU A 25 9.28 45.82 -1.84
N PRO A 26 8.91 46.91 -2.54
CA PRO A 26 7.61 47.56 -2.39
C PRO A 26 6.42 46.61 -2.58
N ALA A 27 5.26 46.96 -2.00
CA ALA A 27 4.03 46.18 -2.14
C ALA A 27 3.60 46.09 -3.61
N GLY A 28 3.01 44.97 -4.01
CA GLY A 28 2.52 44.73 -5.37
C GLY A 28 3.58 44.23 -6.36
N VAL A 29 4.86 44.20 -5.99
CA VAL A 29 5.90 43.54 -6.77
C VAL A 29 5.87 42.04 -6.48
N THR A 30 5.83 41.21 -7.54
CA THR A 30 5.92 39.75 -7.43
C THR A 30 7.23 39.25 -8.04
N LEU A 31 7.69 38.06 -7.62
CA LEU A 31 8.94 37.50 -8.15
C LEU A 31 8.78 37.15 -9.63
N LEU A 32 7.59 36.73 -10.05
CA LEU A 32 7.28 36.48 -11.46
C LEU A 32 7.48 37.74 -12.31
N ASN A 33 6.97 38.90 -11.88
CA ASN A 33 7.17 40.17 -12.57
C ASN A 33 8.65 40.57 -12.68
N LEU A 34 9.47 40.24 -11.69
CA LEU A 34 10.90 40.50 -11.72
C LEU A 34 11.63 39.54 -12.68
N VAL A 35 11.23 38.27 -12.69
CA VAL A 35 11.76 37.25 -13.61
C VAL A 35 11.42 37.60 -15.06
N GLU A 36 10.24 38.16 -15.34
CA GLU A 36 9.86 38.71 -16.65
C GLU A 36 10.78 39.85 -17.12
N GLY A 37 11.42 40.56 -16.19
CA GLY A 37 12.43 41.59 -16.47
C GLY A 37 13.81 41.04 -16.88
N GLY A 38 13.98 39.71 -16.87
CA GLY A 38 15.23 39.03 -17.19
C GLY A 38 16.31 39.16 -16.11
N ALA A 39 17.48 38.58 -16.36
CA ALA A 39 18.56 38.49 -15.38
C ALA A 39 19.06 39.87 -14.90
N ASP A 40 19.21 40.84 -15.81
CA ASP A 40 19.65 42.20 -15.45
C ASP A 40 18.59 42.94 -14.63
N GLY A 41 17.31 42.87 -15.02
CA GLY A 41 16.22 43.48 -14.26
C GLY A 41 16.08 42.88 -12.86
N LEU A 42 16.20 41.56 -12.73
CA LEU A 42 16.21 40.89 -11.44
C LEU A 42 17.40 41.36 -10.58
N ARG A 43 18.61 41.36 -11.14
CA ARG A 43 19.83 41.81 -10.44
C ARG A 43 19.70 43.27 -9.96
N GLU A 44 19.30 44.19 -10.84
CA GLU A 44 19.14 45.60 -10.50
C GLU A 44 18.10 45.83 -9.41
N ALA A 45 16.96 45.12 -9.48
CA ALA A 45 15.93 45.17 -8.45
C ALA A 45 16.47 44.65 -7.10
N GLY A 46 17.26 43.58 -7.12
CA GLY A 46 17.83 43.01 -5.92
C GLY A 46 18.88 43.90 -5.27
N GLU A 47 19.79 44.46 -6.05
CA GLU A 47 20.76 45.44 -5.56
C GLU A 47 20.08 46.70 -5.01
N SER A 48 19.00 47.15 -5.67
CA SER A 48 18.19 48.28 -5.20
C SER A 48 17.52 47.97 -3.85
N ALA A 49 16.94 46.78 -3.71
CA ALA A 49 16.33 46.34 -2.47
C ALA A 49 17.34 46.26 -1.32
N VAL A 50 18.57 45.80 -1.57
CA VAL A 50 19.63 45.78 -0.55
C VAL A 50 20.08 47.19 -0.17
N ARG A 51 20.19 48.12 -1.14
CA ARG A 51 20.61 49.50 -0.88
C ARG A 51 19.55 50.35 -0.17
N SER A 52 18.28 50.16 -0.51
CA SER A 52 17.16 50.98 0.00
C SER A 52 15.89 50.13 0.11
N PRO A 53 15.83 49.19 1.06
CA PRO A 53 14.69 48.28 1.21
C PRO A 53 13.43 49.02 1.63
N ALA A 54 12.26 48.50 1.24
CA ALA A 54 10.99 48.96 1.78
C ALA A 54 10.86 48.57 3.27
N ALA A 55 11.45 47.44 3.67
CA ALA A 55 11.61 46.99 5.04
C ALA A 55 12.75 45.96 5.10
N VAL A 56 13.40 45.84 6.25
CA VAL A 56 14.30 44.72 6.57
C VAL A 56 13.56 43.85 7.59
N ILE A 57 13.44 42.57 7.29
CA ILE A 57 12.61 41.63 8.07
C ILE A 57 13.45 40.40 8.38
N ASP A 58 13.39 39.93 9.62
CA ASP A 58 14.01 38.67 10.01
C ASP A 58 13.27 37.49 9.35
N LEU A 59 14.01 36.57 8.74
CA LEU A 59 13.47 35.37 8.11
C LEU A 59 12.62 34.54 9.08
N ASP A 60 13.00 34.49 10.36
CA ASP A 60 12.32 33.71 11.39
C ASP A 60 10.95 34.30 11.79
N HIS A 61 10.67 35.54 11.38
CA HIS A 61 9.42 36.24 11.68
C HIS A 61 8.40 36.21 10.53
N VAL A 62 8.67 35.46 9.46
CA VAL A 62 7.76 35.34 8.31
C VAL A 62 7.47 33.89 7.95
N SER A 63 6.32 33.67 7.32
CA SER A 63 6.03 32.38 6.67
C SER A 63 6.39 32.47 5.19
N LEU A 64 7.34 31.66 4.74
CA LEU A 64 7.69 31.56 3.32
C LEU A 64 6.55 30.92 2.51
N ALA A 65 6.31 31.45 1.32
CA ALA A 65 5.57 30.79 0.25
C ALA A 65 6.58 30.21 -0.75
N ALA A 66 6.10 29.46 -1.75
CA ALA A 66 6.94 29.09 -2.88
C ALA A 66 7.54 30.34 -3.55
N PRO A 67 8.79 30.31 -4.05
CA PRO A 67 9.41 31.49 -4.67
C PRO A 67 8.53 32.09 -5.77
N ILE A 68 7.94 31.24 -6.61
CA ILE A 68 6.90 31.61 -7.58
C ILE A 68 5.64 30.80 -7.21
N PRO A 69 4.70 31.35 -6.42
CA PRO A 69 3.52 30.60 -5.95
C PRO A 69 2.58 30.14 -7.07
N ARG A 70 2.62 30.82 -8.21
CA ARG A 70 1.72 30.60 -9.35
C ARG A 70 2.54 30.63 -10.65
N PRO A 71 3.39 29.61 -10.91
CA PRO A 71 4.20 29.58 -12.12
C PRO A 71 3.30 29.41 -13.35
N PRO A 72 3.65 29.96 -14.54
CA PRO A 72 2.82 29.84 -15.74
C PRO A 72 2.67 28.39 -16.21
N SER A 73 3.72 27.58 -16.06
CA SER A 73 3.67 26.13 -16.28
C SER A 73 4.74 25.41 -15.46
N ILE A 74 4.50 24.12 -15.22
CA ILE A 74 5.46 23.21 -14.58
C ILE A 74 5.61 22.00 -15.49
N ARG A 75 6.84 21.71 -15.90
CA ARG A 75 7.20 20.47 -16.60
C ARG A 75 8.17 19.73 -15.71
N ASP A 76 7.78 18.55 -15.26
CA ASP A 76 8.67 17.73 -14.47
C ASP A 76 9.27 16.60 -15.31
N SER A 77 10.58 16.44 -15.20
CA SER A 77 11.42 15.72 -16.16
C SER A 77 11.96 14.43 -15.54
N LEU A 78 12.61 13.60 -16.33
CA LEU A 78 13.17 12.31 -15.87
C LEU A 78 14.65 12.26 -16.23
N CYS A 79 15.43 13.20 -15.70
CA CYS A 79 16.83 13.39 -16.08
C CYS A 79 17.77 12.32 -15.52
N PHE A 80 17.35 11.60 -14.48
CA PHE A 80 18.14 10.55 -13.83
C PHE A 80 17.65 9.17 -14.30
N LEU A 81 18.37 8.55 -15.22
CA LEU A 81 18.00 7.22 -15.72
C LEU A 81 18.19 6.14 -14.65
N ASP A 82 19.10 6.33 -13.69
CA ASP A 82 19.25 5.41 -12.56
C ASP A 82 18.03 5.39 -11.63
N HIS A 83 17.34 6.53 -11.44
CA HIS A 83 16.05 6.55 -10.75
C HIS A 83 15.04 5.64 -11.45
N MET A 84 14.95 5.72 -12.79
CA MET A 84 14.08 4.84 -13.58
C MET A 84 14.44 3.36 -13.47
N ARG A 85 15.75 3.04 -13.45
CA ARG A 85 16.23 1.66 -13.27
C ARG A 85 15.86 1.13 -11.90
N ASN A 86 16.05 1.92 -10.86
CA ASN A 86 15.74 1.55 -9.48
C ASN A 86 14.23 1.35 -9.30
N CYS A 87 13.39 2.25 -9.82
CA CYS A 87 11.93 2.09 -9.82
C CYS A 87 11.48 0.83 -10.57
N GLN A 88 12.03 0.55 -11.77
CA GLN A 88 11.67 -0.64 -12.54
C GLN A 88 12.05 -1.92 -11.80
N GLU A 89 13.22 -1.95 -11.15
CA GLU A 89 13.70 -3.08 -10.34
C GLU A 89 12.85 -3.27 -9.08
N ALA A 90 12.54 -2.19 -8.35
CA ALA A 90 11.66 -2.19 -7.18
C ALA A 90 10.25 -2.71 -7.51
N MET A 91 9.75 -2.40 -8.70
CA MET A 91 8.45 -2.88 -9.19
C MET A 91 8.51 -4.28 -9.81
N GLY A 92 9.64 -4.97 -9.73
CA GLY A 92 9.81 -6.35 -10.17
C GLY A 92 10.17 -6.57 -11.63
N GLY A 93 10.49 -5.50 -12.36
CA GLY A 93 11.19 -5.57 -13.64
C GLY A 93 12.70 -5.75 -13.48
N GLY A 94 13.42 -5.72 -14.61
CA GLY A 94 14.88 -5.67 -14.61
C GLY A 94 15.42 -4.23 -14.63
N ARG A 95 16.74 -4.05 -14.61
CA ARG A 95 17.39 -2.72 -14.73
C ARG A 95 17.58 -2.23 -16.17
N VAL A 96 17.12 -2.98 -17.17
CA VAL A 96 17.27 -2.61 -18.58
C VAL A 96 16.15 -1.67 -18.99
N LEU A 97 16.50 -0.43 -19.33
CA LEU A 97 15.57 0.55 -19.88
C LEU A 97 15.36 0.36 -21.39
N MET A 98 14.16 0.68 -21.87
CA MET A 98 13.87 0.72 -23.31
C MET A 98 14.72 1.78 -24.03
N ASP A 99 15.06 1.55 -25.30
CA ASP A 99 15.87 2.45 -26.14
C ASP A 99 15.37 3.91 -26.17
N THR A 100 14.06 4.12 -26.05
CA THR A 100 13.43 5.45 -26.04
C THR A 100 13.99 6.37 -24.94
N TRP A 101 14.36 5.84 -23.78
CA TRP A 101 14.93 6.61 -22.66
C TRP A 101 16.24 7.33 -23.00
N TYR A 102 16.98 6.81 -23.99
CA TYR A 102 18.25 7.38 -24.46
C TYR A 102 18.08 8.27 -25.70
N ARG A 103 16.86 8.36 -26.25
CA ARG A 103 16.57 9.10 -27.48
C ARG A 103 15.90 10.43 -27.22
N ILE A 104 15.10 10.54 -26.16
CA ILE A 104 14.37 11.76 -25.81
C ILE A 104 14.38 11.95 -24.29
N PRO A 105 14.60 13.18 -23.79
CA PRO A 105 14.38 13.50 -22.38
C PRO A 105 12.89 13.52 -22.11
N ALA A 106 12.41 12.59 -21.28
CA ALA A 106 11.00 12.50 -20.93
C ALA A 106 10.64 13.56 -19.88
N PHE A 107 9.44 14.13 -20.02
CA PHE A 107 8.83 15.01 -19.03
C PHE A 107 7.30 14.87 -19.09
N TYR A 108 6.62 15.28 -18.03
CA TYR A 108 5.17 15.43 -17.98
C TYR A 108 4.78 16.81 -17.43
N PHE A 109 3.50 17.19 -17.55
CA PHE A 109 3.00 18.44 -16.99
C PHE A 109 2.48 18.22 -15.58
N ALA A 110 3.08 18.89 -14.60
CA ALA A 110 2.57 18.95 -13.23
C ALA A 110 1.57 20.12 -13.09
N CYS A 111 0.65 20.02 -12.13
CA CYS A 111 -0.44 20.98 -11.97
C CYS A 111 0.00 22.26 -11.23
N PRO A 112 0.10 23.43 -11.90
CA PRO A 112 0.55 24.66 -11.24
C PRO A 112 -0.39 25.18 -10.14
N ALA A 113 -1.65 24.71 -10.13
CA ALA A 113 -2.63 25.07 -9.12
C ALA A 113 -2.38 24.39 -7.76
N THR A 114 -1.43 23.47 -7.69
CA THR A 114 -1.15 22.63 -6.51
C THR A 114 0.21 22.95 -5.88
N VAL A 115 0.79 24.09 -6.23
CA VAL A 115 2.09 24.53 -5.68
C VAL A 115 1.96 24.83 -4.18
N LEU A 116 2.86 24.22 -3.41
CA LEU A 116 3.03 24.39 -1.98
C LEU A 116 4.31 25.16 -1.69
N GLY A 117 4.30 25.98 -0.64
CA GLY A 117 5.50 26.58 -0.08
C GLY A 117 6.38 25.59 0.67
N PRO A 118 7.64 25.96 0.96
CA PRO A 118 8.66 25.06 1.52
C PRO A 118 8.31 24.49 2.90
N TYR A 119 7.37 25.12 3.61
CA TYR A 119 6.94 24.74 4.96
C TYR A 119 5.41 24.60 5.08
N ASP A 120 4.71 24.54 3.95
CA ASP A 120 3.27 24.25 3.95
C ASP A 120 3.06 22.75 4.20
N ASP A 121 1.96 22.41 4.88
CA ASP A 121 1.52 21.03 5.01
C ASP A 121 1.17 20.44 3.62
N ALA A 122 1.59 19.19 3.38
CA ALA A 122 1.39 18.50 2.12
C ALA A 122 0.17 17.56 2.21
N PRO A 123 -0.88 17.76 1.41
CA PRO A 123 -2.04 16.87 1.44
C PRO A 123 -1.72 15.54 0.75
N MET A 124 -2.13 14.42 1.35
CA MET A 124 -2.19 13.13 0.67
C MET A 124 -3.17 13.20 -0.50
N ALA A 125 -2.89 12.50 -1.60
CA ALA A 125 -3.83 12.42 -2.70
C ALA A 125 -5.16 11.78 -2.24
N PRO A 126 -6.33 12.35 -2.58
CA PRO A 126 -7.62 11.76 -2.22
C PRO A 126 -7.76 10.31 -2.72
N GLY A 127 -7.85 9.37 -1.79
CA GLY A 127 -7.99 7.94 -2.08
C GLY A 127 -6.66 7.23 -2.37
N GLY A 128 -5.53 7.93 -2.27
CA GLY A 128 -4.20 7.32 -2.33
C GLY A 128 -3.78 6.77 -0.98
N VAL A 129 -3.22 5.56 -0.98
CA VAL A 129 -2.64 4.90 0.19
C VAL A 129 -1.13 4.69 0.07
N TRP A 130 -0.55 4.93 -1.11
CA TRP A 130 0.88 4.82 -1.36
C TRP A 130 1.50 6.21 -1.60
N GLN A 131 1.41 7.06 -0.57
CA GLN A 131 1.92 8.42 -0.65
C GLN A 131 3.45 8.42 -0.52
N ASP A 132 4.10 9.19 -1.39
CA ASP A 132 5.53 9.25 -1.56
C ASP A 132 5.98 10.70 -1.81
N PHE A 133 7.27 10.96 -1.58
CA PHE A 133 7.97 12.19 -1.89
C PHE A 133 9.06 11.93 -2.94
N GLU A 134 9.50 12.98 -3.61
CA GLU A 134 10.49 12.89 -4.68
C GLU A 134 11.40 14.12 -4.60
N LEU A 135 12.63 13.96 -4.09
CA LEU A 135 13.57 15.08 -3.96
C LEU A 135 14.23 15.43 -5.29
N GLU A 136 14.01 16.66 -5.71
CA GLU A 136 14.47 17.21 -6.97
C GLU A 136 15.03 18.63 -6.82
N ILE A 137 15.58 19.13 -7.92
CA ILE A 137 15.77 20.56 -8.12
C ILE A 137 15.04 20.99 -9.38
N ALA A 138 14.70 22.27 -9.47
CA ALA A 138 14.09 22.81 -10.68
C ALA A 138 14.84 24.03 -11.20
N ALA A 139 14.95 24.13 -12.52
CA ALA A 139 15.37 25.32 -13.22
C ALA A 139 14.16 26.23 -13.49
N VAL A 140 14.34 27.54 -13.33
CA VAL A 140 13.33 28.54 -13.65
C VAL A 140 13.74 29.32 -14.88
N ILE A 141 12.86 29.40 -15.87
CA ILE A 141 13.09 30.15 -17.11
C ILE A 141 13.00 31.65 -16.81
N GLY A 142 13.99 32.44 -17.25
CA GLY A 142 13.97 33.91 -17.20
C GLY A 142 13.87 34.59 -18.55
N ALA A 143 14.30 33.92 -19.62
CA ALA A 143 14.19 34.44 -20.98
C ALA A 143 13.19 33.59 -21.78
N ALA A 144 12.19 34.26 -22.39
CA ALA A 144 11.24 33.59 -23.28
C ALA A 144 11.96 33.00 -24.50
N GLY A 145 11.48 31.86 -24.98
CA GLY A 145 12.13 31.20 -26.11
C GLY A 145 11.32 30.04 -26.68
N GLN A 146 11.52 29.77 -27.96
CA GLN A 146 10.92 28.66 -28.70
C GLN A 146 11.99 28.03 -29.60
N ASP A 147 11.95 26.71 -29.78
CA ASP A 147 12.87 25.95 -30.64
C ASP A 147 14.34 26.24 -30.29
N LEU A 148 14.63 26.35 -28.99
CA LEU A 148 15.93 26.73 -28.46
C LEU A 148 17.00 25.67 -28.74
N THR A 149 18.22 26.10 -29.05
CA THR A 149 19.39 25.22 -28.94
C THR A 149 19.67 24.88 -27.47
N VAL A 150 20.47 23.85 -27.20
CA VAL A 150 20.87 23.47 -25.83
C VAL A 150 21.56 24.63 -25.11
N GLU A 151 22.41 25.37 -25.81
CA GLU A 151 23.13 26.52 -25.26
C GLU A 151 22.17 27.69 -24.93
N GLN A 152 21.22 27.97 -25.83
CA GLN A 152 20.21 29.00 -25.60
C GLN A 152 19.28 28.61 -24.44
N ALA A 153 18.93 27.34 -24.34
CA ALA A 153 18.12 26.78 -23.28
C ALA A 153 18.81 26.90 -21.91
N GLU A 154 20.10 26.57 -21.82
CA GLU A 154 20.89 26.74 -20.59
C GLU A 154 21.01 28.24 -20.21
N GLN A 155 21.22 29.13 -21.19
CA GLN A 155 21.28 30.58 -20.97
C GLN A 155 19.94 31.19 -20.55
N ALA A 156 18.82 30.55 -20.89
CA ALA A 156 17.50 31.01 -20.53
C ALA A 156 17.16 30.80 -19.05
N ILE A 157 17.95 30.00 -18.31
CA ILE A 157 17.74 29.71 -16.89
C ILE A 157 18.17 30.90 -16.04
N ILE A 158 17.24 31.46 -15.25
CA ILE A 158 17.52 32.60 -14.35
C ILE A 158 18.04 32.14 -12.98
N GLY A 159 17.64 30.93 -12.56
CA GLY A 159 17.97 30.39 -11.26
C GLY A 159 17.33 29.04 -11.01
N TYR A 160 17.54 28.53 -9.80
CA TYR A 160 17.14 27.21 -9.36
C TYR A 160 16.46 27.24 -7.99
N THR A 161 15.63 26.24 -7.71
CA THR A 161 14.94 26.02 -6.43
C THR A 161 14.89 24.52 -6.11
N ILE A 162 14.67 24.13 -4.85
CA ILE A 162 14.29 22.74 -4.54
C ILE A 162 12.89 22.50 -5.09
N PHE A 163 12.67 21.28 -5.56
CA PHE A 163 11.41 20.79 -6.06
C PHE A 163 11.10 19.46 -5.34
N ASN A 164 9.88 19.32 -4.82
CA ASN A 164 9.38 18.04 -4.30
C ASN A 164 8.13 17.63 -5.08
N ASP A 165 8.18 16.47 -5.73
CA ASP A 165 7.07 15.94 -6.53
C ASP A 165 6.20 14.94 -5.72
N TRP A 166 5.13 15.44 -5.10
CA TRP A 166 4.30 14.58 -4.24
C TRP A 166 3.54 13.55 -5.06
N SER A 167 3.76 12.28 -4.72
CA SER A 167 3.37 11.15 -5.56
C SER A 167 2.46 10.18 -4.83
N ALA A 168 1.28 9.90 -5.36
CA ALA A 168 0.44 8.78 -4.92
C ALA A 168 0.61 7.60 -5.87
N ARG A 169 1.48 6.67 -5.51
CA ARG A 169 1.99 5.62 -6.42
C ARG A 169 0.90 4.67 -6.90
N ASP A 170 -0.05 4.34 -6.04
CA ASP A 170 -1.21 3.52 -6.35
C ASP A 170 -2.13 4.18 -7.40
N LEU A 171 -2.43 5.48 -7.23
CA LEU A 171 -3.18 6.24 -8.22
C LEU A 171 -2.39 6.44 -9.51
N GLN A 172 -1.09 6.71 -9.41
CA GLN A 172 -0.17 6.85 -10.52
C GLN A 172 -0.15 5.58 -11.39
N MET A 173 -0.09 4.40 -10.76
CA MET A 173 -0.13 3.11 -11.45
C MET A 173 -1.48 2.87 -12.14
N LEU A 174 -2.59 3.23 -11.48
CA LEU A 174 -3.92 3.09 -12.05
C LEU A 174 -4.09 3.97 -13.30
N ASP A 175 -3.76 5.25 -13.20
CA ASP A 175 -3.83 6.19 -14.33
C ASP A 175 -2.85 5.84 -15.44
N GLY A 176 -1.68 5.29 -15.09
CA GLY A 176 -0.67 4.80 -16.04
C GLY A 176 -1.21 3.75 -17.02
N GLN A 177 -2.23 2.97 -16.63
CA GLN A 177 -2.90 2.01 -17.52
C GLN A 177 -3.59 2.67 -18.72
N LEU A 178 -4.02 3.93 -18.56
CA LEU A 178 -4.66 4.72 -19.62
C LEU A 178 -3.66 5.29 -20.63
N ARG A 179 -2.37 5.36 -20.27
CA ARG A 179 -1.27 5.88 -21.10
C ARG A 179 -1.47 7.33 -21.59
N ILE A 180 -2.10 8.17 -20.77
CA ILE A 180 -2.36 9.59 -21.07
C ILE A 180 -1.63 10.57 -20.13
N GLY A 181 -0.78 10.07 -19.23
CA GLY A 181 -0.01 10.88 -18.27
C GLY A 181 -0.14 10.37 -16.85
N GLN A 182 0.41 11.12 -15.89
CA GLN A 182 0.47 10.76 -14.47
C GLN A 182 -0.80 11.13 -13.68
N ALA A 183 -1.57 12.11 -14.19
CA ALA A 183 -2.89 12.53 -13.70
C ALA A 183 -3.01 12.58 -12.16
N LYS A 184 -3.92 11.79 -11.56
CA LYS A 184 -4.22 11.87 -10.12
C LYS A 184 -3.08 11.37 -9.22
N GLY A 185 -2.13 10.63 -9.79
CA GLY A 185 -0.90 10.28 -9.09
C GLY A 185 -0.01 11.46 -8.73
N LYS A 186 -0.15 12.63 -9.39
CA LYS A 186 0.71 13.81 -9.22
C LYS A 186 -0.04 15.12 -8.93
N ASP A 187 -1.38 15.06 -8.84
CA ASP A 187 -2.24 16.24 -8.57
C ASP A 187 -2.23 16.67 -7.09
N SER A 188 -1.58 15.92 -6.19
CA SER A 188 -1.62 16.19 -4.74
C SER A 188 -0.80 17.42 -4.34
N GLY A 189 0.33 17.66 -5.02
CA GLY A 189 1.08 18.88 -4.84
C GLY A 189 2.47 18.86 -5.45
N VAL A 190 3.01 20.05 -5.66
CA VAL A 190 4.44 20.26 -5.96
C VAL A 190 4.96 21.27 -4.96
N THR A 191 6.07 20.98 -4.30
CA THR A 191 6.67 21.97 -3.39
C THR A 191 7.84 22.65 -4.05
N LEU A 192 7.85 23.98 -4.00
CA LEU A 192 8.96 24.79 -4.49
C LEU A 192 9.50 25.62 -3.34
N GLY A 193 10.82 25.63 -3.16
CA GLY A 193 11.48 26.58 -2.28
C GLY A 193 12.77 26.06 -1.67
N PRO A 194 13.21 26.63 -0.53
CA PRO A 194 12.69 27.85 0.07
C PRO A 194 13.02 29.12 -0.75
N TYR A 195 13.98 29.03 -1.67
CA TYR A 195 14.52 30.19 -2.39
C TYR A 195 14.54 29.96 -3.90
N LEU A 196 14.40 31.04 -4.67
CA LEU A 196 14.95 31.09 -6.02
C LEU A 196 16.39 31.60 -5.93
N VAL A 197 17.35 30.73 -6.19
CA VAL A 197 18.79 31.07 -6.17
C VAL A 197 19.24 31.33 -7.59
N THR A 198 19.77 32.52 -7.87
CA THR A 198 20.21 32.88 -9.22
C THR A 198 21.39 32.03 -9.69
N ALA A 199 21.50 31.80 -10.99
CA ALA A 199 22.47 30.85 -11.55
C ALA A 199 23.94 31.18 -11.22
N ASP A 200 24.27 32.46 -11.08
CA ASP A 200 25.61 32.95 -10.71
C ASP A 200 26.05 32.57 -9.29
N GLU A 201 25.12 32.53 -8.32
CA GLU A 201 25.41 32.07 -6.95
C GLU A 201 25.77 30.59 -6.89
N LEU A 202 25.29 29.82 -7.87
CA LEU A 202 25.56 28.40 -7.94
C LEU A 202 26.76 28.05 -8.83
N ALA A 203 27.40 29.06 -9.45
CA ALA A 203 28.61 28.85 -10.24
C ALA A 203 29.73 28.11 -9.49
N PRO A 204 29.96 28.35 -8.17
CA PRO A 204 30.96 27.59 -7.41
C PRO A 204 30.68 26.08 -7.28
N TYR A 205 29.43 25.65 -7.49
CA TYR A 205 29.05 24.23 -7.45
C TYR A 205 29.05 23.56 -8.83
N ARG A 206 29.44 24.28 -9.88
CA ARG A 206 29.59 23.67 -11.21
C ARG A 206 30.91 22.91 -11.31
N SER A 207 30.83 21.66 -11.74
CA SER A 207 31.97 20.78 -12.04
C SER A 207 31.73 20.07 -13.35
N ASP A 208 32.75 20.01 -14.22
CA ASP A 208 32.68 19.36 -15.53
C ASP A 208 31.47 19.80 -16.39
N GLY A 209 31.14 21.10 -16.31
CA GLY A 209 30.01 21.69 -17.03
C GLY A 209 28.63 21.43 -16.41
N LYS A 210 28.53 20.57 -15.40
CA LYS A 210 27.28 20.22 -14.70
C LYS A 210 27.15 20.95 -13.38
N LEU A 211 25.92 21.23 -12.97
CA LEU A 211 25.61 21.70 -11.63
C LEU A 211 25.63 20.51 -10.66
N SER A 212 26.57 20.49 -9.70
CA SER A 212 26.81 19.38 -8.77
C SER A 212 26.46 19.79 -7.35
N LEU A 213 25.21 19.60 -6.96
CA LEU A 213 24.69 19.84 -5.62
C LEU A 213 24.51 18.51 -4.91
N GLN A 214 24.96 18.43 -3.66
CA GLN A 214 24.64 17.31 -2.78
C GLN A 214 23.21 17.46 -2.25
N VAL A 215 22.50 16.34 -2.15
CA VAL A 215 21.11 16.31 -1.69
C VAL A 215 20.91 15.25 -0.61
N THR A 216 19.95 15.47 0.27
CA THR A 216 19.56 14.50 1.30
C THR A 216 18.07 14.58 1.56
N ALA A 217 17.40 13.43 1.62
CA ALA A 217 15.99 13.29 1.92
C ALA A 217 15.79 12.49 3.20
N SER A 218 14.96 13.02 4.11
CA SER A 218 14.64 12.38 5.38
C SER A 218 13.14 12.36 5.65
N VAL A 219 12.68 11.30 6.31
CA VAL A 219 11.31 11.17 6.84
C VAL A 219 11.40 10.96 8.34
N ASN A 220 10.70 11.78 9.13
CA ASN A 220 10.73 11.73 10.59
C ASN A 220 12.16 11.66 11.16
N ASP A 221 13.02 12.55 10.68
CA ASP A 221 14.45 12.65 11.03
C ASP A 221 15.31 11.43 10.66
N THR A 222 14.76 10.45 9.93
CA THR A 222 15.48 9.29 9.40
C THR A 222 15.84 9.52 7.94
N VAL A 223 17.12 9.40 7.59
CA VAL A 223 17.59 9.54 6.21
C VAL A 223 17.09 8.37 5.37
N ILE A 224 16.36 8.69 4.31
CA ILE A 224 15.88 7.73 3.31
C ILE A 224 16.90 7.59 2.18
N GLY A 225 17.47 8.70 1.74
CA GLY A 225 18.39 8.71 0.62
C GLY A 225 19.24 9.98 0.57
N SER A 226 20.33 9.88 -0.17
CA SER A 226 21.24 10.98 -0.44
C SER A 226 21.87 10.79 -1.81
N GLY A 227 22.18 11.88 -2.50
CA GLY A 227 22.73 11.79 -3.85
C GLY A 227 23.31 13.10 -4.34
N SER A 228 23.49 13.20 -5.66
CA SER A 228 24.01 14.40 -6.29
C SER A 228 23.34 14.69 -7.63
N THR A 229 23.09 15.97 -7.90
CA THR A 229 22.57 16.43 -9.20
C THR A 229 23.55 16.24 -10.36
N ALA A 230 24.84 15.95 -10.08
CA ALA A 230 25.81 15.60 -11.12
C ALA A 230 25.48 14.28 -11.85
N ALA A 231 24.65 13.43 -11.23
CA ALA A 231 24.20 12.17 -11.78
C ALA A 231 23.15 12.31 -12.91
N MET A 232 22.72 13.53 -13.25
CA MET A 232 21.80 13.74 -14.38
C MET A 232 22.43 13.20 -15.68
N ASP A 233 21.69 12.32 -16.36
CA ASP A 233 21.97 11.82 -17.71
C ASP A 233 21.57 12.85 -18.76
N TRP A 234 20.43 13.53 -18.54
CA TRP A 234 19.97 14.66 -19.35
C TRP A 234 20.15 15.98 -18.60
N SER A 235 20.85 16.94 -19.20
CA SER A 235 20.99 18.28 -18.62
C SER A 235 19.70 19.11 -18.74
N PHE A 236 19.55 20.14 -17.89
CA PHE A 236 18.45 21.10 -18.04
C PHE A 236 18.43 21.75 -19.43
N GLY A 237 19.59 22.16 -19.97
CA GLY A 237 19.68 22.68 -21.34
C GLY A 237 19.11 21.72 -22.41
N GLU A 238 19.38 20.41 -22.31
CA GLU A 238 18.84 19.41 -23.24
C GLU A 238 17.32 19.25 -23.10
N VAL A 239 16.83 19.15 -21.86
CA VAL A 239 15.40 19.00 -21.57
C VAL A 239 14.62 20.23 -22.01
N ILE A 240 15.10 21.43 -21.68
CA ILE A 240 14.47 22.71 -22.05
C ILE A 240 14.50 22.91 -23.56
N SER A 241 15.62 22.59 -24.23
CA SER A 241 15.70 22.60 -25.70
C SER A 241 14.63 21.68 -26.30
N TYR A 242 14.50 20.46 -25.79
CA TYR A 242 13.48 19.51 -26.23
C TYR A 242 12.05 20.01 -25.95
N ALA A 243 11.79 20.52 -24.75
CA ALA A 243 10.48 21.04 -24.33
C ALA A 243 10.04 22.29 -25.10
N SER A 244 10.99 23.09 -25.60
CA SER A 244 10.72 24.31 -26.38
C SER A 244 10.35 24.04 -27.85
N ARG A 245 10.41 22.79 -28.32
CA ARG A 245 10.13 22.45 -29.73
C ARG A 245 8.67 22.74 -30.09
N GLY A 246 8.44 23.74 -30.94
CA GLY A 246 7.12 24.19 -31.35
C GLY A 246 6.30 24.89 -30.24
N VAL A 247 6.93 25.23 -29.11
CA VAL A 247 6.25 25.82 -27.94
C VAL A 247 7.08 26.97 -27.37
N MET A 248 6.44 28.12 -27.19
CA MET A 248 7.04 29.28 -26.51
C MET A 248 7.09 29.04 -24.99
N LEU A 249 8.29 28.85 -24.45
CA LEU A 249 8.56 28.89 -23.02
C LEU A 249 8.55 30.35 -22.53
N ARG A 250 8.03 30.56 -21.32
CA ARG A 250 7.83 31.89 -20.74
C ARG A 250 8.66 32.10 -19.47
N PRO A 251 9.06 33.33 -19.16
CA PRO A 251 9.66 33.64 -17.87
C PRO A 251 8.76 33.16 -16.72
N GLY A 252 9.35 32.49 -15.74
CA GLY A 252 8.67 31.85 -14.62
C GLY A 252 8.21 30.41 -14.87
N ASP A 253 8.31 29.88 -16.10
CA ASP A 253 8.14 28.44 -16.33
C ASP A 253 9.14 27.66 -15.47
N VAL A 254 8.67 26.58 -14.85
CA VAL A 254 9.46 25.72 -13.97
C VAL A 254 9.72 24.39 -14.67
N VAL A 255 10.98 23.96 -14.69
CA VAL A 255 11.38 22.65 -15.21
C VAL A 255 12.05 21.86 -14.10
N GLY A 256 11.37 20.83 -13.61
CA GLY A 256 11.88 19.87 -12.61
C GLY A 256 12.90 18.93 -13.23
N SER A 257 13.80 18.41 -12.39
CA SER A 257 14.87 17.51 -12.83
C SER A 257 14.43 16.05 -12.93
N GLY A 258 13.34 15.66 -12.30
CA GLY A 258 13.16 14.29 -11.87
C GLY A 258 13.95 13.99 -10.61
N THR A 259 13.53 12.95 -9.91
CA THR A 259 14.07 12.52 -8.63
C THR A 259 15.55 12.17 -8.71
N VAL A 260 16.33 12.75 -7.79
CA VAL A 260 17.71 12.31 -7.56
C VAL A 260 17.67 10.86 -7.03
N PRO A 261 18.42 9.91 -7.62
CA PRO A 261 18.36 8.51 -7.23
C PRO A 261 18.49 8.32 -5.72
N THR A 262 17.76 7.34 -5.19
CA THR A 262 17.59 6.98 -3.77
C THR A 262 16.72 7.93 -2.93
N CYS A 263 16.40 9.13 -3.45
CA CYS A 263 15.71 10.17 -2.68
C CYS A 263 14.18 10.16 -2.87
N THR A 264 13.59 8.96 -2.82
CA THR A 264 12.14 8.68 -2.87
C THR A 264 11.89 7.32 -2.23
N LEU A 265 10.68 7.04 -1.73
CA LEU A 265 10.37 5.77 -1.06
C LEU A 265 10.22 4.61 -2.05
N VAL A 266 9.66 4.84 -3.24
CA VAL A 266 9.37 3.76 -4.20
C VAL A 266 10.62 2.98 -4.64
N GLU A 267 11.79 3.62 -4.66
CA GLU A 267 13.06 2.94 -5.00
C GLU A 267 13.47 1.89 -3.95
N HIS A 268 12.96 2.01 -2.73
CA HIS A 268 13.28 1.09 -1.63
C HIS A 268 12.26 -0.04 -1.47
N LEU A 269 11.13 -0.02 -2.19
CA LEU A 269 9.95 -0.88 -1.99
C LEU A 269 10.23 -2.38 -1.77
N ARG A 270 11.30 -2.93 -2.37
CA ARG A 270 11.66 -4.35 -2.25
C ARG A 270 12.54 -4.69 -1.07
N ASP A 271 13.33 -3.75 -0.58
CA ASP A 271 14.23 -4.01 0.52
C ASP A 271 13.53 -3.64 1.83
N GLY A 272 13.00 -4.65 2.52
CA GLY A 272 12.30 -4.47 3.79
C GLY A 272 13.18 -3.85 4.90
N ASN A 273 14.50 -3.79 4.73
CA ASN A 273 15.38 -3.08 5.66
C ASN A 273 15.47 -1.57 5.36
N SER A 274 15.30 -1.15 4.10
CA SER A 274 15.44 0.25 3.68
C SER A 274 14.11 0.93 3.37
N PHE A 275 13.01 0.18 3.18
CA PHE A 275 11.68 0.73 3.00
C PHE A 275 10.99 0.96 4.36
N PRO A 276 10.84 2.22 4.82
CA PRO A 276 10.21 2.52 6.09
C PRO A 276 8.67 2.40 6.06
N GLY A 277 8.08 2.11 4.89
CA GLY A 277 6.65 2.25 4.62
C GLY A 277 6.32 3.50 3.80
N TRP A 278 5.08 3.58 3.34
CA TRP A 278 4.54 4.78 2.68
C TRP A 278 4.25 5.89 3.70
N LEU A 279 4.08 7.12 3.22
CA LEU A 279 3.79 8.26 4.09
C LEU A 279 2.34 8.26 4.58
N HIS A 280 2.16 8.63 5.85
CA HIS A 280 0.87 8.74 6.54
C HIS A 280 0.65 10.15 7.10
N ASP A 281 -0.58 10.41 7.57
CA ASP A 281 -0.90 11.65 8.27
C ASP A 281 0.03 11.87 9.47
N GLY A 282 0.65 13.05 9.52
CA GLY A 282 1.59 13.42 10.57
C GLY A 282 3.07 13.19 10.24
N ASP A 283 3.40 12.39 9.23
CA ASP A 283 4.79 12.19 8.81
C ASP A 283 5.41 13.50 8.34
N VAL A 284 6.69 13.70 8.66
CA VAL A 284 7.45 14.90 8.29
C VAL A 284 8.50 14.53 7.26
N VAL A 285 8.42 15.15 6.08
CA VAL A 285 9.45 15.05 5.04
C VAL A 285 10.34 16.28 5.09
N THR A 286 11.65 16.08 5.18
CA THR A 286 12.67 17.13 5.15
C THR A 286 13.63 16.89 3.99
N LEU A 287 13.75 17.87 3.09
CA LEU A 287 14.59 17.77 1.91
C LEU A 287 15.63 18.88 1.91
N GLU A 288 16.90 18.50 1.81
CA GLU A 288 18.04 19.41 1.86
C GLU A 288 18.81 19.36 0.55
N VAL A 289 19.13 20.54 0.01
CA VAL A 289 19.96 20.65 -1.18
C VAL A 289 21.01 21.74 -0.97
N GLN A 290 22.27 21.34 -1.17
CA GLN A 290 23.42 22.24 -1.06
C GLN A 290 23.20 23.50 -1.90
N GLY A 291 23.42 24.68 -1.30
CA GLY A 291 23.23 25.97 -1.97
C GLY A 291 21.79 26.45 -2.10
N LEU A 292 20.79 25.56 -2.14
CA LEU A 292 19.36 25.90 -2.32
C LEU A 292 18.56 25.96 -1.01
N GLY A 293 19.02 25.30 0.06
CA GLY A 293 18.41 25.37 1.39
C GLY A 293 17.71 24.07 1.78
N GLN A 294 16.58 24.21 2.49
CA GLN A 294 15.81 23.08 3.02
C GLN A 294 14.30 23.35 2.89
N THR A 295 13.53 22.34 2.51
CA THR A 295 12.07 22.28 2.70
C THR A 295 11.73 21.30 3.81
N ARG A 296 10.64 21.56 4.55
CA ARG A 296 10.16 20.69 5.63
C ARG A 296 8.65 20.72 5.70
N GLN A 297 8.00 19.58 5.47
CA GLN A 297 6.56 19.52 5.25
C GLN A 297 5.95 18.41 6.07
N THR A 298 4.80 18.68 6.68
CA THR A 298 4.03 17.63 7.34
C THR A 298 2.96 17.10 6.40
N VAL A 299 2.91 15.79 6.23
CA VAL A 299 1.89 15.10 5.46
C VAL A 299 0.56 15.17 6.20
N ARG A 300 -0.52 15.44 5.47
CA ARG A 300 -1.88 15.55 5.99
C ARG A 300 -2.86 14.68 5.25
N ALA A 301 -3.66 13.91 5.97
CA ALA A 301 -4.77 13.17 5.39
C ALA A 301 -5.71 14.11 4.64
N SER A 302 -6.15 13.67 3.45
CA SER A 302 -7.20 14.33 2.69
C SER A 302 -8.54 13.63 2.87
N ARG A 303 -9.61 14.30 2.44
CA ARG A 303 -10.95 13.69 2.46
C ARG A 303 -11.02 12.56 1.44
N PRO A 304 -11.78 11.49 1.71
CA PRO A 304 -12.03 10.44 0.73
C PRO A 304 -12.61 11.01 -0.59
N PRO A 305 -12.25 10.43 -1.74
CA PRO A 305 -12.78 10.87 -3.02
C PRO A 305 -14.28 10.60 -3.10
N VAL A 306 -15.00 11.45 -3.84
CA VAL A 306 -16.42 11.20 -4.15
C VAL A 306 -16.48 10.06 -5.17
N PRO A 307 -17.17 8.94 -4.87
CA PRO A 307 -17.20 7.80 -5.77
C PRO A 307 -17.96 8.14 -7.06
N LEU A 308 -17.42 7.68 -8.19
CA LEU A 308 -18.11 7.74 -9.48
C LEU A 308 -18.98 6.49 -9.65
N THR A 309 -20.10 6.62 -10.37
CA THR A 309 -20.92 5.47 -10.75
C THR A 309 -20.08 4.46 -11.53
N PRO A 310 -20.01 3.18 -11.11
CA PRO A 310 -19.26 2.16 -11.83
C PRO A 310 -19.76 2.01 -13.26
N ARG A 311 -18.82 1.91 -14.22
CA ARG A 311 -19.12 1.61 -15.62
C ARG A 311 -18.74 0.14 -15.86
N PRO A 312 -19.72 -0.76 -16.06
CA PRO A 312 -19.41 -2.16 -16.34
C PRO A 312 -18.64 -2.24 -17.66
N ASN A 313 -17.60 -3.07 -17.70
CA ASN A 313 -16.90 -3.38 -18.94
C ASN A 313 -17.76 -4.34 -19.77
N PRO A 314 -18.32 -3.92 -20.92
CA PRO A 314 -19.17 -4.78 -21.75
C PRO A 314 -18.41 -5.95 -22.37
N ASP A 315 -17.08 -5.86 -22.46
CA ASP A 315 -16.21 -6.90 -23.01
C ASP A 315 -15.68 -7.86 -21.94
N ALA A 316 -15.95 -7.58 -20.65
CA ALA A 316 -15.60 -8.51 -19.59
C ALA A 316 -16.47 -9.77 -19.71
N PRO A 317 -15.88 -10.98 -19.72
CA PRO A 317 -16.66 -12.20 -19.70
C PRO A 317 -17.54 -12.22 -18.45
N ALA A 318 -18.79 -12.68 -18.58
CA ALA A 318 -19.65 -12.89 -17.43
C ALA A 318 -18.91 -13.80 -16.43
N ALA A 319 -18.70 -13.31 -15.21
CA ALA A 319 -18.11 -14.12 -14.15
C ALA A 319 -18.97 -15.38 -14.00
N ARG A 320 -18.37 -16.57 -14.16
CA ARG A 320 -19.07 -17.80 -13.80
C ARG A 320 -19.37 -17.71 -12.31
N ALA A 321 -20.62 -17.90 -11.92
CA ALA A 321 -20.98 -18.00 -10.52
C ALA A 321 -20.10 -19.09 -9.88
N ARG A 322 -19.22 -18.68 -8.96
CA ARG A 322 -18.47 -19.62 -8.15
C ARG A 322 -19.46 -20.20 -7.14
N VAL A 323 -19.62 -21.53 -7.14
CA VAL A 323 -20.58 -22.23 -6.31
C VAL A 323 -19.83 -23.30 -5.55
N ASN A 324 -19.96 -23.29 -4.23
CA ASN A 324 -19.42 -24.34 -3.39
C ASN A 324 -20.27 -25.61 -3.56
N PRO A 325 -19.69 -26.73 -4.02
CA PRO A 325 -20.45 -27.94 -4.30
C PRO A 325 -20.75 -28.77 -3.05
N ALA A 326 -20.21 -28.42 -1.89
CA ALA A 326 -20.34 -29.23 -0.68
C ALA A 326 -21.79 -29.24 -0.15
N PRO A 327 -22.26 -30.37 0.41
CA PRO A 327 -23.54 -30.43 1.08
C PRO A 327 -23.55 -29.53 2.31
N ALA A 328 -24.66 -28.85 2.55
CA ALA A 328 -24.82 -27.94 3.67
C ALA A 328 -25.90 -28.44 4.63
N ARG A 329 -25.61 -28.46 5.95
CA ARG A 329 -26.59 -28.84 6.98
C ARG A 329 -27.61 -27.73 7.27
N VAL A 330 -27.22 -26.48 7.05
CA VAL A 330 -28.10 -25.30 7.05
C VAL A 330 -27.97 -24.59 5.71
N PRO A 331 -28.95 -23.77 5.27
CA PRO A 331 -28.84 -23.04 4.01
C PRO A 331 -27.56 -22.21 3.95
N PHE A 332 -26.63 -22.56 3.06
CA PHE A 332 -25.41 -21.78 2.87
C PHE A 332 -25.70 -20.52 2.06
N THR A 333 -26.18 -19.51 2.79
CA THR A 333 -26.66 -18.23 2.28
C THR A 333 -26.13 -17.13 3.17
N ARG A 334 -25.77 -15.98 2.57
CA ARG A 334 -25.25 -14.83 3.33
C ARG A 334 -26.21 -14.47 4.46
N GLY A 335 -25.75 -14.52 5.70
CA GLY A 335 -26.56 -14.15 6.86
C GLY A 335 -26.32 -15.00 8.11
N LEU A 336 -27.14 -14.72 9.13
CA LEU A 336 -27.10 -15.36 10.44
C LEU A 336 -28.03 -16.58 10.50
N HIS A 337 -27.51 -17.73 10.89
CA HIS A 337 -28.24 -18.99 10.98
C HIS A 337 -28.09 -19.60 12.37
N GLU A 338 -29.18 -20.02 13.00
CA GLU A 338 -29.12 -20.77 14.26
C GLU A 338 -28.68 -22.21 13.98
N VAL A 339 -27.59 -22.64 14.60
CA VAL A 339 -26.93 -23.93 14.37
C VAL A 339 -26.95 -24.85 15.60
N GLY A 340 -27.32 -24.30 16.75
CA GLY A 340 -27.55 -25.00 18.01
C GLY A 340 -28.35 -24.10 18.96
N ASP A 341 -28.75 -24.62 20.13
CA ASP A 341 -29.52 -23.85 21.10
C ASP A 341 -28.79 -22.56 21.50
N ARG A 342 -29.29 -21.42 21.01
CA ARG A 342 -28.70 -20.10 21.23
C ARG A 342 -27.22 -20.02 20.78
N VAL A 343 -26.92 -20.70 19.68
CA VAL A 343 -25.63 -20.65 18.99
C VAL A 343 -25.90 -20.40 17.50
N TRP A 344 -25.28 -19.37 16.95
CA TRP A 344 -25.48 -18.95 15.56
C TRP A 344 -24.17 -18.94 14.79
N ALA A 345 -24.25 -19.27 13.50
CA ALA A 345 -23.19 -19.09 12.52
C ALA A 345 -23.58 -17.93 11.59
N TRP A 346 -22.66 -16.97 11.42
CA TRP A 346 -22.70 -16.04 10.30
C TRP A 346 -21.99 -16.68 9.13
N THR A 347 -22.68 -16.83 7.99
CA THR A 347 -22.10 -17.51 6.82
C THR A 347 -21.98 -16.59 5.61
N LEU A 348 -20.92 -16.76 4.83
CA LEU A 348 -20.62 -15.98 3.62
C LEU A 348 -20.31 -16.91 2.42
N PRO A 349 -21.29 -17.17 1.53
CA PRO A 349 -21.03 -17.87 0.28
C PRO A 349 -20.15 -17.03 -0.67
N ASP A 350 -19.28 -17.64 -1.46
CA ASP A 350 -19.11 -19.09 -1.67
C ASP A 350 -18.15 -19.79 -0.69
N GLY A 351 -17.61 -19.08 0.30
CA GLY A 351 -16.59 -19.61 1.20
C GLY A 351 -15.18 -19.58 0.61
N GLY A 352 -14.94 -18.89 -0.50
CA GLY A 352 -13.60 -18.68 -1.05
C GLY A 352 -12.78 -17.67 -0.26
N TYR A 353 -11.72 -17.14 -0.88
CA TYR A 353 -10.85 -16.10 -0.26
C TYR A 353 -11.62 -14.97 0.40
N GLY A 354 -11.38 -14.74 1.69
CA GLY A 354 -11.95 -13.63 2.44
C GLY A 354 -13.42 -13.79 2.84
N TRP A 355 -14.08 -14.85 2.35
CA TRP A 355 -15.47 -15.15 2.67
C TRP A 355 -15.50 -16.20 3.79
N SER A 356 -15.09 -15.78 4.99
CA SER A 356 -15.08 -16.61 6.19
C SER A 356 -16.44 -16.63 6.90
N ASN A 357 -16.68 -17.66 7.69
CA ASN A 357 -17.78 -17.72 8.64
C ASN A 357 -17.32 -17.20 10.00
N ALA A 358 -18.28 -16.72 10.78
CA ALA A 358 -18.08 -16.31 12.18
C ALA A 358 -19.21 -16.89 13.06
N GLY A 359 -19.10 -16.71 14.38
CA GLY A 359 -20.00 -17.34 15.34
C GLY A 359 -20.50 -16.41 16.43
N LEU A 360 -21.69 -16.70 16.97
CA LEU A 360 -22.22 -16.07 18.18
C LEU A 360 -22.74 -17.14 19.13
N VAL A 361 -22.27 -17.12 20.38
CA VAL A 361 -22.73 -18.00 21.46
C VAL A 361 -23.38 -17.13 22.54
N ALA A 362 -24.68 -17.27 22.78
CA ALA A 362 -25.37 -16.49 23.80
C ALA A 362 -25.66 -17.31 25.05
N GLY A 363 -25.28 -16.77 26.21
CA GLY A 363 -25.66 -17.23 27.54
C GLY A 363 -26.62 -16.28 28.24
N ASN A 364 -26.80 -16.40 29.55
CA ASN A 364 -27.73 -15.53 30.27
C ASN A 364 -27.15 -14.11 30.46
N GLY A 365 -27.61 -13.15 29.64
CA GLY A 365 -27.22 -11.74 29.74
C GLY A 365 -25.83 -11.41 29.18
N ALA A 366 -25.17 -12.36 28.51
CA ALA A 366 -23.87 -12.16 27.87
C ALA A 366 -23.73 -13.05 26.63
N SER A 367 -22.91 -12.64 25.66
CA SER A 367 -22.57 -13.41 24.47
C SER A 367 -21.07 -13.41 24.22
N LEU A 368 -20.59 -14.48 23.56
CA LEU A 368 -19.25 -14.62 23.04
C LEU A 368 -19.32 -14.59 21.51
N LEU A 369 -18.55 -13.69 20.89
CA LEU A 369 -18.34 -13.69 19.45
C LEU A 369 -17.17 -14.64 19.12
N VAL A 370 -17.25 -15.35 18.00
CA VAL A 370 -16.13 -16.12 17.43
C VAL A 370 -15.79 -15.49 16.08
N ASP A 371 -14.61 -14.90 16.00
CA ASP A 371 -14.06 -14.16 14.87
C ASP A 371 -14.81 -12.89 14.45
N THR A 372 -14.09 -12.00 13.77
CA THR A 372 -14.66 -10.93 12.94
C THR A 372 -14.46 -11.26 11.47
N LEU A 373 -14.61 -10.29 10.55
CA LEU A 373 -14.56 -10.53 9.11
C LEU A 373 -13.52 -9.67 8.41
N PHE A 374 -13.34 -9.92 7.11
CA PHE A 374 -12.20 -9.43 6.32
C PHE A 374 -12.15 -7.93 6.08
N ASP A 375 -13.27 -7.25 6.21
CA ASP A 375 -13.32 -5.79 6.16
C ASP A 375 -14.34 -5.22 7.16
N LEU A 376 -14.33 -3.89 7.27
CA LEU A 376 -15.20 -3.17 8.20
C LEU A 376 -16.68 -3.22 7.76
N ALA A 377 -16.96 -3.32 6.46
CA ALA A 377 -18.33 -3.33 5.96
C ALA A 377 -19.02 -4.66 6.28
N LEU A 378 -18.34 -5.77 5.99
CA LEU A 378 -18.78 -7.12 6.32
C LEU A 378 -18.96 -7.31 7.82
N THR A 379 -17.99 -6.85 8.61
CA THR A 379 -18.07 -6.98 10.07
C THR A 379 -19.24 -6.15 10.63
N ARG A 380 -19.48 -4.92 10.14
CA ARG A 380 -20.66 -4.14 10.57
C ARG A 380 -21.96 -4.83 10.23
N GLU A 381 -22.09 -5.36 9.00
CA GLU A 381 -23.29 -6.08 8.59
C GLU A 381 -23.57 -7.28 9.50
N MET A 382 -22.54 -8.06 9.82
CA MET A 382 -22.66 -9.19 10.75
C MET A 382 -23.12 -8.73 12.14
N LEU A 383 -22.46 -7.71 12.71
CA LEU A 383 -22.80 -7.20 14.05
C LEU A 383 -24.23 -6.64 14.09
N ASP A 384 -24.66 -5.94 13.04
CA ASP A 384 -26.03 -5.43 12.88
C ASP A 384 -27.05 -6.58 12.82
N ALA A 385 -26.74 -7.65 12.10
CA ALA A 385 -27.62 -8.83 12.03
C ALA A 385 -27.69 -9.59 13.37
N MET A 386 -26.64 -9.54 14.18
CA MET A 386 -26.60 -10.13 15.53
C MET A 386 -27.31 -9.25 16.59
N GLN A 387 -27.56 -7.97 16.30
CA GLN A 387 -28.15 -6.99 17.22
C GLN A 387 -29.43 -7.46 17.94
N PRO A 388 -30.39 -8.15 17.28
CA PRO A 388 -31.61 -8.61 17.96
C PRO A 388 -31.36 -9.58 19.12
N ILE A 389 -30.22 -10.30 19.09
CA ILE A 389 -29.77 -11.20 20.14
C ILE A 389 -28.93 -10.41 21.16
N THR A 390 -27.95 -9.65 20.67
CA THR A 390 -26.96 -8.98 21.52
C THR A 390 -27.55 -7.81 22.30
N GLY A 391 -28.67 -7.23 21.88
CA GLY A 391 -29.42 -6.25 22.68
C GLY A 391 -29.97 -6.80 24.00
N ARG A 392 -30.14 -8.13 24.12
CA ARG A 392 -30.55 -8.80 25.37
C ARG A 392 -29.38 -9.50 26.07
N ALA A 393 -28.39 -9.95 25.31
CA ALA A 393 -27.20 -10.62 25.80
C ALA A 393 -25.97 -9.99 25.10
N PRO A 394 -25.47 -8.85 25.58
CA PRO A 394 -24.39 -8.11 24.91
C PRO A 394 -23.14 -8.98 24.71
N ILE A 395 -22.40 -8.72 23.62
CA ILE A 395 -21.09 -9.33 23.42
C ILE A 395 -20.17 -8.81 24.52
N THR A 396 -19.66 -9.68 25.37
CA THR A 396 -18.74 -9.32 26.46
C THR A 396 -17.33 -9.83 26.21
N ALA A 397 -17.18 -10.82 25.33
CA ALA A 397 -15.91 -11.35 24.90
C ALA A 397 -15.98 -11.76 23.43
N ALA A 398 -14.82 -11.79 22.77
CA ALA A 398 -14.65 -12.34 21.45
C ALA A 398 -13.44 -13.29 21.44
N VAL A 399 -13.56 -14.45 20.81
CA VAL A 399 -12.43 -15.34 20.54
C VAL A 399 -12.03 -15.15 19.09
N ILE A 400 -10.74 -14.89 18.88
CA ILE A 400 -10.12 -14.86 17.55
C ILE A 400 -9.38 -16.18 17.37
N THR A 401 -9.78 -16.94 16.37
CA THR A 401 -9.31 -18.31 16.15
C THR A 401 -7.87 -18.34 15.64
N HIS A 402 -7.52 -17.44 14.73
CA HIS A 402 -6.18 -17.32 14.14
C HIS A 402 -5.97 -15.92 13.52
N SER A 403 -4.78 -15.67 12.96
CA SER A 403 -4.30 -14.31 12.66
C SER A 403 -4.70 -13.73 11.30
N ASN A 404 -5.33 -14.52 10.42
CA ASN A 404 -5.68 -14.02 9.09
C ASN A 404 -6.67 -12.84 9.16
N GLY A 405 -6.59 -11.99 8.13
CA GLY A 405 -7.39 -10.76 8.07
C GLY A 405 -8.89 -11.01 8.09
N ASP A 406 -9.36 -12.09 7.47
CA ASP A 406 -10.76 -12.51 7.43
C ASP A 406 -11.33 -13.01 8.75
N HIS A 407 -10.52 -13.00 9.81
CA HIS A 407 -10.94 -13.29 11.19
C HIS A 407 -10.63 -12.14 12.15
N THR A 408 -9.83 -11.15 11.74
CA THR A 408 -9.21 -10.14 12.64
C THR A 408 -9.45 -8.69 12.27
N PHE A 409 -9.65 -8.36 10.99
CA PHE A 409 -9.67 -6.97 10.53
C PHE A 409 -10.88 -6.19 11.01
N GLY A 410 -11.96 -6.88 11.35
CA GLY A 410 -13.14 -6.30 11.98
C GLY A 410 -13.01 -6.00 13.48
N ASN A 411 -11.95 -6.46 14.16
CA ASN A 411 -11.84 -6.38 15.63
C ASN A 411 -12.01 -4.96 16.18
N GLN A 412 -11.58 -3.93 15.43
CA GLN A 412 -11.70 -2.52 15.83
C GLN A 412 -13.15 -2.06 16.04
N LEU A 413 -14.13 -2.76 15.45
CA LEU A 413 -15.55 -2.41 15.54
C LEU A 413 -16.20 -2.94 16.81
N LEU A 414 -15.53 -3.85 17.53
CA LEU A 414 -15.99 -4.32 18.82
C LEU A 414 -15.87 -3.20 19.84
N ASP A 415 -16.87 -3.08 20.73
CA ASP A 415 -16.84 -2.08 21.80
C ASP A 415 -15.55 -2.25 22.65
N PRO A 416 -14.92 -1.17 23.13
CA PRO A 416 -13.70 -1.27 23.94
C PRO A 416 -13.85 -2.14 25.20
N SER A 417 -15.08 -2.32 25.72
CA SER A 417 -15.36 -3.20 26.86
C SER A 417 -15.38 -4.69 26.52
N VAL A 418 -15.49 -5.06 25.24
CA VAL A 418 -15.40 -6.46 24.78
C VAL A 418 -13.98 -6.94 24.98
N ARG A 419 -13.78 -8.02 25.74
CA ARG A 419 -12.47 -8.66 25.91
C ARG A 419 -12.15 -9.56 24.72
N ILE A 420 -11.12 -9.23 23.96
CA ILE A 420 -10.62 -10.08 22.87
C ILE A 420 -9.67 -11.13 23.42
N ILE A 421 -9.91 -12.40 23.07
CA ILE A 421 -9.17 -13.57 23.52
C ILE A 421 -8.56 -14.23 22.28
N ALA A 422 -7.26 -14.53 22.29
CA ALA A 422 -6.60 -15.28 21.22
C ALA A 422 -5.49 -16.17 21.78
N ALA A 423 -5.04 -17.16 21.03
CA ALA A 423 -3.83 -17.89 21.41
C ALA A 423 -2.61 -16.93 21.39
N ALA A 424 -1.58 -17.19 22.21
CA ALA A 424 -0.40 -16.35 22.28
C ALA A 424 0.31 -16.20 20.90
N GLY A 425 0.36 -17.27 20.11
CA GLY A 425 0.89 -17.24 18.74
C GLY A 425 0.07 -16.35 17.80
N THR A 426 -1.26 -16.46 17.86
CA THR A 426 -2.19 -15.64 17.08
C THR A 426 -2.01 -14.14 17.39
N ALA A 427 -1.95 -13.78 18.67
CA ALA A 427 -1.70 -12.40 19.08
C ALA A 427 -0.31 -11.90 18.64
N GLY A 428 0.68 -12.79 18.65
CA GLY A 428 2.02 -12.53 18.13
C GLY A 428 2.02 -12.19 16.65
N GLU A 429 1.35 -12.99 15.81
CA GLU A 429 1.23 -12.74 14.37
C GLU A 429 0.47 -11.44 14.08
N ILE A 430 -0.67 -11.18 14.73
CA ILE A 430 -1.43 -9.92 14.54
C ILE A 430 -0.55 -8.68 14.80
N ALA A 431 0.42 -8.77 15.72
CA ALA A 431 1.31 -7.66 16.05
C ALA A 431 2.48 -7.45 15.08
N HIS A 432 2.90 -8.49 14.34
CA HIS A 432 4.18 -8.47 13.61
C HIS A 432 4.07 -8.81 12.12
N ASP A 433 3.04 -9.54 11.70
CA ASP A 433 2.83 -9.84 10.29
C ASP A 433 2.24 -8.62 9.57
N ALA A 434 2.43 -8.59 8.25
CA ALA A 434 1.99 -7.45 7.47
C ALA A 434 0.47 -7.31 7.49
N GLY A 435 0.02 -6.14 7.92
CA GLY A 435 -1.38 -5.80 8.10
C GLY A 435 -2.15 -5.51 6.80
N PRO A 436 -3.32 -4.85 6.91
CA PRO A 436 -4.24 -4.60 5.80
C PRO A 436 -3.60 -3.87 4.61
N GLU A 437 -2.54 -3.10 4.85
CA GLU A 437 -1.74 -2.38 3.85
C GLU A 437 -1.27 -3.29 2.70
N ARG A 438 -0.85 -4.52 3.02
CA ARG A 438 -0.36 -5.48 2.01
C ARG A 438 -1.49 -5.97 1.11
N LEU A 439 -2.68 -6.15 1.65
CA LEU A 439 -3.84 -6.58 0.87
C LEU A 439 -4.39 -5.42 0.02
N ALA A 440 -4.41 -4.20 0.56
CA ALA A 440 -4.70 -2.98 -0.20
C ALA A 440 -3.71 -2.78 -1.37
N ALA A 441 -2.42 -2.98 -1.10
CA ALA A 441 -1.36 -3.00 -2.10
C ALA A 441 -1.64 -3.98 -3.25
N ILE A 442 -2.02 -5.21 -2.92
CA ILE A 442 -2.33 -6.25 -3.92
C ILE A 442 -3.53 -5.84 -4.79
N GLN A 443 -4.46 -5.04 -4.27
CA GLN A 443 -5.60 -4.47 -5.01
C GLN A 443 -5.23 -3.32 -5.96
N THR A 444 -4.00 -2.81 -5.97
CA THR A 444 -3.57 -1.70 -6.85
C THR A 444 -2.34 -2.04 -7.68
N MET A 445 -1.49 -2.95 -7.21
CA MET A 445 -0.30 -3.43 -7.93
C MET A 445 -0.60 -4.02 -9.31
N ASP A 446 0.32 -3.82 -10.25
CA ASP A 446 0.43 -4.63 -11.46
C ASP A 446 1.42 -5.77 -11.21
N LEU A 447 0.86 -6.97 -11.07
CA LEU A 447 1.56 -8.24 -10.86
C LEU A 447 1.76 -8.99 -12.19
N GLY A 448 1.59 -8.30 -13.33
CA GLY A 448 1.57 -8.89 -14.64
C GLY A 448 0.22 -9.50 -15.02
N ARG A 449 0.11 -9.91 -16.29
CA ARG A 449 -1.19 -10.21 -16.94
C ARG A 449 -2.07 -11.22 -16.20
N VAL A 450 -1.47 -12.24 -15.57
CA VAL A 450 -2.22 -13.34 -14.92
C VAL A 450 -2.50 -13.00 -13.46
N ALA A 451 -1.47 -12.66 -12.70
CA ALA A 451 -1.58 -12.41 -11.27
C ALA A 451 -2.37 -11.13 -10.95
N THR A 452 -2.29 -10.07 -11.77
CA THR A 452 -3.11 -8.86 -11.57
C THR A 452 -4.59 -9.20 -11.65
N ARG A 453 -5.00 -9.97 -12.67
CA ARG A 453 -6.40 -10.39 -12.81
C ARG A 453 -6.84 -11.27 -11.65
N TYR A 454 -5.99 -12.21 -11.25
CA TYR A 454 -6.26 -13.10 -10.12
C TYR A 454 -6.46 -12.30 -8.82
N ALA A 455 -5.54 -11.39 -8.49
CA ALA A 455 -5.62 -10.54 -7.32
C ALA A 455 -6.91 -9.68 -7.31
N ARG A 456 -7.27 -9.08 -8.45
CA ARG A 456 -8.51 -8.29 -8.57
C ARG A 456 -9.77 -9.15 -8.39
N ASP A 457 -9.78 -10.35 -8.95
CA ASP A 457 -10.88 -11.31 -8.83
C ASP A 457 -11.06 -11.77 -7.38
N ARG A 458 -9.97 -12.00 -6.64
CA ARG A 458 -10.05 -12.55 -5.28
C ARG A 458 -10.21 -11.51 -4.20
N PHE A 459 -9.59 -10.34 -4.35
CA PHE A 459 -9.55 -9.33 -3.30
C PHE A 459 -10.25 -8.03 -3.67
N GLY A 460 -10.52 -7.75 -4.94
CA GLY A 460 -11.05 -6.44 -5.38
C GLY A 460 -12.47 -6.12 -4.89
N HIS A 461 -13.12 -7.05 -4.20
CA HIS A 461 -14.46 -6.88 -3.61
C HIS A 461 -14.44 -6.34 -2.18
N PHE A 462 -13.29 -6.38 -1.51
CA PHE A 462 -13.14 -5.95 -0.11
C PHE A 462 -12.61 -4.52 -0.04
N ASP A 463 -12.94 -3.82 1.04
CA ASP A 463 -12.40 -2.49 1.33
C ASP A 463 -11.46 -2.54 2.53
N PHE A 464 -10.15 -2.54 2.27
CA PHE A 464 -9.14 -2.57 3.32
C PHE A 464 -8.81 -1.19 3.90
N SER A 465 -9.46 -0.12 3.42
CA SER A 465 -9.17 1.24 3.88
C SER A 465 -9.69 1.48 5.30
N GLY A 466 -8.92 2.24 6.09
CA GLY A 466 -9.31 2.63 7.46
C GLY A 466 -9.30 1.51 8.50
N ILE A 467 -8.71 0.35 8.17
CA ILE A 467 -8.51 -0.74 9.12
C ILE A 467 -7.31 -0.41 10.01
N THR A 468 -7.50 -0.49 11.32
CA THR A 468 -6.50 -0.40 12.37
C THR A 468 -6.61 -1.66 13.21
N LEU A 469 -5.54 -2.46 13.27
CA LEU A 469 -5.56 -3.74 13.96
C LEU A 469 -5.79 -3.58 15.47
N ARG A 470 -6.82 -4.24 15.99
CA ARG A 470 -7.08 -4.38 17.43
C ARG A 470 -6.71 -5.81 17.85
N ASN A 471 -5.68 -5.92 18.68
CA ASN A 471 -5.14 -7.21 19.14
C ASN A 471 -5.86 -7.72 20.40
N ALA A 472 -5.50 -8.92 20.85
CA ALA A 472 -6.08 -9.59 22.00
C ALA A 472 -5.74 -8.88 23.33
N ASP A 473 -6.75 -8.81 24.20
CA ASP A 473 -6.64 -8.32 25.58
C ASP A 473 -6.21 -9.44 26.55
N LEU A 474 -6.50 -10.69 26.17
CA LEU A 474 -6.16 -11.89 26.93
C LEU A 474 -5.60 -12.96 25.98
N THR A 475 -4.46 -13.54 26.35
CA THR A 475 -3.87 -14.66 25.63
C THR A 475 -3.93 -15.96 26.42
N PHE A 476 -3.91 -17.09 25.70
CA PHE A 476 -3.77 -18.43 26.27
C PHE A 476 -2.84 -19.29 25.40
N ASP A 477 -2.30 -20.37 25.96
CA ASP A 477 -1.34 -21.22 25.23
C ASP A 477 -2.00 -22.45 24.61
N ARG A 478 -2.71 -23.26 25.41
CA ARG A 478 -3.27 -24.56 24.97
C ARG A 478 -4.78 -24.63 25.05
N GLU A 479 -5.36 -24.34 26.20
CA GLU A 479 -6.80 -24.41 26.42
C GLU A 479 -7.27 -23.33 27.38
N LEU A 480 -8.51 -22.88 27.20
CA LEU A 480 -9.19 -21.92 28.05
C LEU A 480 -10.67 -22.23 28.09
N SER A 481 -11.26 -22.33 29.28
CA SER A 481 -12.73 -22.37 29.43
C SER A 481 -13.25 -20.96 29.77
N VAL A 482 -14.21 -20.49 28.98
CA VAL A 482 -14.88 -19.20 29.13
C VAL A 482 -16.31 -19.43 29.63
N ASP A 483 -16.70 -18.74 30.70
CA ASP A 483 -18.10 -18.66 31.12
C ASP A 483 -18.81 -17.52 30.39
N VAL A 484 -19.87 -17.85 29.68
CA VAL A 484 -20.71 -16.91 28.95
C VAL A 484 -22.08 -16.94 29.61
N GLY A 485 -22.28 -16.11 30.64
CA GLY A 485 -23.56 -16.02 31.35
C GLY A 485 -24.06 -17.38 31.87
N GLY A 486 -23.16 -18.18 32.46
CA GLY A 486 -23.45 -19.53 32.98
C GLY A 486 -23.33 -20.66 31.95
N ARG A 487 -23.01 -20.37 30.69
CA ARG A 487 -22.71 -21.38 29.65
C ARG A 487 -21.21 -21.56 29.53
N ARG A 488 -20.75 -22.81 29.60
CA ARG A 488 -19.34 -23.17 29.40
C ARG A 488 -19.01 -23.20 27.91
N VAL A 489 -17.94 -22.50 27.53
CA VAL A 489 -17.34 -22.55 26.19
C VAL A 489 -15.88 -22.93 26.33
N ASP A 490 -15.44 -23.99 25.66
CA ASP A 490 -14.06 -24.46 25.69
C ASP A 490 -13.33 -23.98 24.43
N VAL A 491 -12.20 -23.32 24.61
CA VAL A 491 -11.32 -22.85 23.53
C VAL A 491 -10.05 -23.68 23.56
N LEU A 492 -9.70 -24.31 22.44
CA LEU A 492 -8.50 -25.15 22.32
C LEU A 492 -7.62 -24.64 21.19
N ASN A 493 -6.35 -24.37 21.47
CA ASN A 493 -5.35 -24.10 20.46
C ASN A 493 -4.75 -25.43 19.97
N LEU A 494 -5.03 -25.77 18.72
CA LEU A 494 -4.60 -27.01 18.06
C LEU A 494 -3.48 -26.76 17.04
N GLY A 495 -3.06 -25.51 16.86
CA GLY A 495 -1.95 -25.14 15.98
C GLY A 495 -0.56 -25.44 16.59
N PRO A 496 0.53 -25.21 15.83
CA PRO A 496 0.55 -24.62 14.49
C PRO A 496 0.05 -25.61 13.42
N ALA A 497 -0.80 -25.13 12.52
CA ALA A 497 -1.31 -25.86 11.37
C ALA A 497 -1.55 -24.92 10.19
N HIS A 498 -2.67 -24.17 10.20
CA HIS A 498 -2.97 -23.19 9.17
C HIS A 498 -2.06 -21.97 9.31
N THR A 499 -2.00 -21.41 10.52
CA THR A 499 -1.08 -20.36 10.97
C THR A 499 -0.18 -20.89 12.10
N THR A 500 0.60 -20.03 12.77
CA THR A 500 1.43 -20.48 13.90
C THR A 500 0.62 -20.81 15.16
N ALA A 501 -0.65 -20.41 15.25
CA ALA A 501 -1.58 -20.85 16.27
C ALA A 501 -3.03 -20.79 15.78
N ASP A 502 -3.75 -21.90 15.93
CA ASP A 502 -5.08 -22.10 15.36
C ASP A 502 -6.01 -22.66 16.43
N SER A 503 -7.01 -21.88 16.81
CA SER A 503 -7.92 -22.20 17.90
C SER A 503 -9.30 -22.62 17.41
N VAL A 504 -9.91 -23.57 18.13
CA VAL A 504 -11.30 -23.98 17.95
C VAL A 504 -12.13 -23.64 19.19
N VAL A 505 -13.43 -23.40 18.99
CA VAL A 505 -14.37 -23.04 20.06
C VAL A 505 -15.47 -24.10 20.14
N HIS A 506 -15.49 -24.86 21.23
CA HIS A 506 -16.47 -25.90 21.49
C HIS A 506 -17.51 -25.46 22.52
N VAL A 507 -18.79 -25.67 22.21
CA VAL A 507 -19.94 -25.38 23.07
C VAL A 507 -20.63 -26.71 23.41
N PRO A 508 -20.20 -27.42 24.47
CA PRO A 508 -20.58 -28.81 24.68
C PRO A 508 -22.08 -29.04 24.90
N ASP A 509 -22.77 -28.11 25.58
CA ASP A 509 -24.21 -28.24 25.84
C ASP A 509 -25.06 -28.07 24.59
N ALA A 510 -24.58 -27.27 23.62
CA ALA A 510 -25.23 -27.06 22.33
C ALA A 510 -24.77 -28.06 21.25
N GLY A 511 -23.67 -28.79 21.48
CA GLY A 511 -23.08 -29.71 20.50
C GLY A 511 -22.53 -29.00 19.26
N VAL A 512 -21.99 -27.79 19.43
CA VAL A 512 -21.47 -26.96 18.32
C VAL A 512 -19.97 -26.75 18.47
N LEU A 513 -19.22 -26.93 17.38
CA LEU A 513 -17.81 -26.63 17.27
C LEU A 513 -17.58 -25.58 16.17
N PHE A 514 -16.94 -24.46 16.52
CA PHE A 514 -16.38 -23.52 15.53
C PHE A 514 -14.92 -23.88 15.32
N ALA A 515 -14.56 -24.21 14.07
CA ALA A 515 -13.24 -24.76 13.75
C ALA A 515 -12.23 -23.70 13.26
N GLY A 516 -12.66 -22.47 12.99
CA GLY A 516 -11.85 -21.49 12.27
C GLY A 516 -11.27 -22.08 10.98
N ASP A 517 -10.11 -21.61 10.56
CA ASP A 517 -9.44 -22.12 9.36
C ASP A 517 -8.71 -23.44 9.58
N LEU A 518 -8.99 -24.19 10.66
CA LEU A 518 -8.69 -25.61 10.68
C LEU A 518 -9.67 -26.43 9.82
N LEU A 519 -10.73 -25.82 9.30
CA LEU A 519 -11.70 -26.50 8.46
C LEU A 519 -12.18 -25.63 7.28
N PHE A 520 -12.03 -26.17 6.07
CA PHE A 520 -12.55 -25.63 4.81
C PHE A 520 -13.44 -26.68 4.15
N ILE A 521 -14.73 -26.37 3.96
CA ILE A 521 -15.71 -27.34 3.42
C ILE A 521 -16.04 -27.02 1.97
N GLY A 522 -15.69 -27.93 1.07
CA GLY A 522 -15.84 -27.75 -0.39
C GLY A 522 -14.92 -26.69 -0.99
N CYS A 523 -13.98 -26.17 -0.19
CA CYS A 523 -12.90 -25.27 -0.58
C CYS A 523 -11.57 -25.91 -0.23
N THR A 524 -10.54 -25.69 -1.04
CA THR A 524 -9.19 -26.19 -0.76
C THR A 524 -8.59 -25.44 0.44
N PRO A 525 -8.16 -26.14 1.51
CA PRO A 525 -7.42 -25.55 2.61
C PRO A 525 -6.09 -24.95 2.13
N ILE A 526 -5.53 -24.00 2.87
CA ILE A 526 -4.21 -23.43 2.57
C ILE A 526 -3.30 -23.54 3.79
N VAL A 527 -2.08 -24.04 3.63
CA VAL A 527 -1.14 -24.32 4.74
C VAL A 527 -0.02 -23.28 4.73
N TRP A 528 -0.18 -22.18 5.48
CA TRP A 528 0.83 -21.13 5.55
C TRP A 528 2.00 -21.51 6.47
N ALA A 529 1.71 -22.08 7.64
CA ALA A 529 2.71 -22.43 8.64
C ALA A 529 3.09 -23.91 8.63
N GLY A 530 2.10 -24.81 8.71
CA GLY A 530 2.29 -26.23 8.89
C GLY A 530 2.95 -26.60 10.24
N PRO A 531 3.46 -27.84 10.39
CA PRO A 531 3.48 -28.90 9.39
C PRO A 531 2.10 -29.52 9.14
N ILE A 532 1.88 -30.10 7.96
CA ILE A 532 0.60 -30.73 7.59
C ILE A 532 0.19 -31.84 8.58
N ALA A 533 1.17 -32.57 9.13
CA ALA A 533 0.92 -33.61 10.13
C ALA A 533 0.24 -33.07 11.41
N ASN A 534 0.54 -31.83 11.81
CA ASN A 534 -0.14 -31.21 12.95
C ASN A 534 -1.60 -30.92 12.63
N TRP A 535 -1.91 -30.52 11.41
CA TRP A 535 -3.30 -30.31 10.99
C TRP A 535 -4.10 -31.61 10.98
N ILE A 536 -3.50 -32.72 10.54
CA ILE A 536 -4.12 -34.04 10.64
C ILE A 536 -4.43 -34.38 12.11
N ALA A 537 -3.49 -34.12 13.03
CA ALA A 537 -3.73 -34.31 14.46
C ALA A 537 -4.81 -33.37 15.02
N ALA A 538 -4.90 -32.13 14.52
CA ALA A 538 -5.96 -31.19 14.87
C ALA A 538 -7.34 -31.71 14.40
N CYS A 539 -7.44 -32.29 13.20
CA CYS A 539 -8.64 -32.96 12.74
C CYS A 539 -9.05 -34.12 13.67
N ASP A 540 -8.09 -34.95 14.09
CA ASP A 540 -8.35 -36.05 15.03
C ASP A 540 -8.83 -35.53 16.39
N ALA A 541 -8.23 -34.45 16.89
CA ALA A 541 -8.66 -33.79 18.12
C ALA A 541 -10.08 -33.22 18.01
N MET A 542 -10.43 -32.56 16.90
CA MET A 542 -11.78 -32.05 16.66
C MET A 542 -12.82 -33.17 16.55
N ILE A 543 -12.50 -34.29 15.90
CA ILE A 543 -13.39 -35.46 15.84
C ILE A 543 -13.64 -36.03 17.25
N ALA A 544 -12.62 -36.02 18.12
CA ALA A 544 -12.73 -36.52 19.48
C ALA A 544 -13.61 -35.64 20.40
N LEU A 545 -13.90 -34.39 20.01
CA LEU A 545 -14.85 -33.52 20.73
C LEU A 545 -16.31 -33.95 20.56
N ASP A 546 -16.60 -34.81 19.57
CA ASP A 546 -17.93 -35.41 19.31
C ASP A 546 -19.06 -34.37 19.12
N ALA A 547 -18.72 -33.22 18.52
CA ALA A 547 -19.69 -32.18 18.18
C ALA A 547 -20.49 -32.57 16.92
N PRO A 548 -21.84 -32.73 16.98
CA PRO A 548 -22.66 -33.09 15.82
C PRO A 548 -22.81 -31.98 14.78
N VAL A 549 -22.49 -30.73 15.15
CA VAL A 549 -22.56 -29.56 14.27
C VAL A 549 -21.22 -28.84 14.30
N VAL A 550 -20.63 -28.63 13.13
CA VAL A 550 -19.33 -27.99 12.98
C VAL A 550 -19.44 -26.81 12.02
N VAL A 551 -19.06 -25.63 12.48
CA VAL A 551 -18.98 -24.40 11.70
C VAL A 551 -17.53 -24.23 11.23
N PRO A 552 -17.23 -24.44 9.93
CA PRO A 552 -15.87 -24.23 9.41
C PRO A 552 -15.55 -22.73 9.31
N GLY A 553 -14.27 -22.39 9.21
CA GLY A 553 -13.85 -21.03 8.82
C GLY A 553 -14.32 -20.70 7.41
N HIS A 554 -14.32 -21.67 6.49
CA HIS A 554 -14.80 -21.47 5.12
C HIS A 554 -15.73 -22.59 4.63
N GLY A 555 -16.80 -22.19 3.92
CA GLY A 555 -17.78 -23.11 3.34
C GLY A 555 -18.99 -23.38 4.24
N PRO A 556 -19.86 -24.34 3.87
CA PRO A 556 -21.10 -24.58 4.60
C PRO A 556 -20.90 -25.27 5.96
N VAL A 557 -21.83 -25.02 6.90
CA VAL A 557 -21.92 -25.76 8.17
C VAL A 557 -22.07 -27.25 7.90
N THR A 558 -21.28 -28.03 8.65
CA THR A 558 -21.05 -29.46 8.43
C THR A 558 -21.13 -30.24 9.75
N ASP A 559 -20.55 -31.44 9.77
CA ASP A 559 -20.47 -32.38 10.89
C ASP A 559 -19.09 -33.08 10.89
N PRO A 560 -18.85 -34.11 11.74
CA PRO A 560 -17.58 -34.81 11.76
C PRO A 560 -17.14 -35.44 10.42
N ASP A 561 -18.04 -35.70 9.46
CA ASP A 561 -17.64 -36.18 8.14
C ASP A 561 -16.95 -35.09 7.32
N GLY A 562 -17.34 -33.83 7.51
CA GLY A 562 -16.61 -32.68 6.96
C GLY A 562 -15.16 -32.62 7.44
N ILE A 563 -14.93 -32.87 8.73
CA ILE A 563 -13.57 -32.94 9.30
C ILE A 563 -12.78 -34.09 8.68
N ARG A 564 -13.41 -35.27 8.53
CA ARG A 564 -12.78 -36.44 7.89
C ARG A 564 -12.41 -36.17 6.42
N ALA A 565 -13.23 -35.44 5.68
CA ALA A 565 -12.94 -35.07 4.30
C ALA A 565 -11.69 -34.17 4.20
N VAL A 566 -11.57 -33.15 5.07
CA VAL A 566 -10.38 -32.28 5.12
C VAL A 566 -9.13 -33.05 5.58
N ARG A 567 -9.27 -33.94 6.57
CA ARG A 567 -8.20 -34.85 6.99
C ARG A 567 -7.72 -35.73 5.83
N GLY A 568 -8.64 -36.33 5.07
CA GLY A 568 -8.32 -37.15 3.90
C GLY A 568 -7.65 -36.36 2.77
N TYR A 569 -8.02 -35.09 2.58
CA TYR A 569 -7.34 -34.20 1.64
C TYR A 569 -5.85 -34.05 1.99
N PHE A 570 -5.53 -33.81 3.26
CA PHE A 570 -4.13 -33.67 3.68
C PHE A 570 -3.34 -34.97 3.53
N GLU A 571 -3.92 -36.12 3.85
CA GLU A 571 -3.29 -37.43 3.60
C GLU A 571 -2.98 -37.62 2.11
N HIS A 572 -3.93 -37.29 1.24
CA HIS A 572 -3.76 -37.35 -0.22
C HIS A 572 -2.66 -36.41 -0.72
N ILE A 573 -2.63 -35.15 -0.27
CA ILE A 573 -1.58 -34.19 -0.65
C ILE A 573 -0.20 -34.65 -0.19
N CYS A 574 -0.09 -35.16 1.05
CA CYS A 574 1.16 -35.72 1.55
C CYS A 574 1.65 -36.89 0.68
N GLU A 575 0.77 -37.85 0.36
CA GLU A 575 1.12 -39.00 -0.46
C GLU A 575 1.57 -38.60 -1.87
N GLN A 576 0.83 -37.69 -2.51
CA GLN A 576 1.13 -37.22 -3.86
C GLN A 576 2.43 -36.42 -3.90
N ALA A 577 2.61 -35.46 -2.98
CA ALA A 577 3.82 -34.65 -2.91
C ALA A 577 5.07 -35.51 -2.63
N GLU A 578 4.99 -36.46 -1.70
CA GLU A 578 6.10 -37.38 -1.44
C GLU A 578 6.42 -38.27 -2.64
N THR A 579 5.40 -38.72 -3.37
CA THR A 579 5.59 -39.55 -4.56
C THR A 579 6.31 -38.77 -5.66
N LEU A 580 5.95 -37.50 -5.87
CA LEU A 580 6.62 -36.62 -6.82
C LEU A 580 8.04 -36.28 -6.37
N TYR A 581 8.25 -36.03 -5.07
CA TYR A 581 9.57 -35.79 -4.49
C TYR A 581 10.49 -37.01 -4.65
N ARG A 582 10.00 -38.22 -4.38
CA ARG A 582 10.74 -39.49 -4.57
C ARG A 582 11.10 -39.75 -6.05
N LYS A 583 10.37 -39.17 -7.00
CA LYS A 583 10.70 -39.21 -8.44
C LYS A 583 11.77 -38.17 -8.83
N GLY A 584 12.21 -37.33 -7.90
CA GLY A 584 13.20 -36.28 -8.13
C GLY A 584 12.64 -35.04 -8.81
N LEU A 585 11.31 -34.83 -8.82
CA LEU A 585 10.74 -33.62 -9.39
C LEU A 585 10.95 -32.44 -8.43
N PRO A 586 11.54 -31.32 -8.90
CA PRO A 586 11.63 -30.11 -8.10
C PRO A 586 10.23 -29.53 -7.83
N PHE A 587 10.10 -28.76 -6.75
CA PHE A 587 8.84 -28.15 -6.32
C PHE A 587 8.05 -27.49 -7.46
N ALA A 588 8.72 -26.66 -8.27
CA ALA A 588 8.09 -25.94 -9.37
C ALA A 588 7.43 -26.86 -10.42
N GLU A 589 8.01 -28.04 -10.66
CA GLU A 589 7.44 -29.03 -11.58
C GLU A 589 6.37 -29.89 -10.90
N ALA A 590 6.59 -30.24 -9.63
CA ALA A 590 5.68 -31.07 -8.85
C ALA A 590 4.29 -30.43 -8.70
N VAL A 591 4.24 -29.10 -8.53
CA VAL A 591 3.01 -28.32 -8.46
C VAL A 591 2.10 -28.53 -9.68
N HIS A 592 2.68 -28.66 -10.88
CA HIS A 592 1.91 -28.91 -12.10
C HIS A 592 1.58 -30.40 -12.31
N ALA A 593 2.41 -31.29 -11.77
CA ALA A 593 2.23 -32.74 -11.86
C ALA A 593 1.26 -33.32 -10.81
N ILE A 594 0.85 -32.53 -9.82
CA ILE A 594 -0.05 -32.99 -8.76
C ILE A 594 -1.38 -33.50 -9.31
N ASP A 595 -1.78 -34.68 -8.84
CA ASP A 595 -3.12 -35.21 -9.01
C ASP A 595 -3.94 -34.89 -7.75
N LEU A 596 -5.02 -34.14 -7.91
CA LEU A 596 -5.91 -33.78 -6.80
C LEU A 596 -7.01 -34.84 -6.56
N GLY A 597 -7.14 -35.85 -7.42
CA GLY A 597 -8.18 -36.86 -7.30
C GLY A 597 -9.58 -36.24 -7.19
N GLU A 598 -10.37 -36.71 -6.22
CA GLU A 598 -11.72 -36.21 -5.96
C GLU A 598 -11.75 -34.74 -5.49
N TYR A 599 -10.66 -34.26 -4.88
CA TYR A 599 -10.51 -32.89 -4.36
C TYR A 599 -10.31 -31.85 -5.46
N ALA A 600 -10.10 -32.27 -6.72
CA ALA A 600 -9.96 -31.37 -7.87
C ALA A 600 -11.19 -30.48 -8.10
N THR A 601 -12.35 -30.89 -7.58
CA THR A 601 -13.62 -30.17 -7.71
C THR A 601 -13.87 -29.13 -6.62
N TRP A 602 -13.02 -29.07 -5.59
CA TRP A 602 -13.14 -28.08 -4.53
C TRP A 602 -12.82 -26.68 -5.05
N LEU A 603 -13.50 -25.68 -4.50
CA LEU A 603 -13.22 -24.28 -4.80
C LEU A 603 -11.77 -23.94 -4.42
N ASP A 604 -11.17 -23.04 -5.18
CA ASP A 604 -9.83 -22.50 -4.92
C ASP A 604 -8.72 -23.54 -4.90
N SER A 605 -8.82 -24.53 -5.79
CA SER A 605 -7.83 -25.60 -5.94
C SER A 605 -6.41 -25.11 -6.19
N GLU A 606 -6.22 -23.89 -6.67
CA GLU A 606 -4.89 -23.30 -6.78
C GLU A 606 -4.16 -23.13 -5.45
N ARG A 607 -4.86 -23.13 -4.30
CA ARG A 607 -4.24 -23.15 -2.96
C ARG A 607 -3.33 -24.36 -2.75
N VAL A 608 -3.50 -25.43 -3.54
CA VAL A 608 -2.61 -26.61 -3.52
C VAL A 608 -1.14 -26.23 -3.75
N VAL A 609 -0.85 -25.16 -4.49
CA VAL A 609 0.53 -24.69 -4.73
C VAL A 609 1.25 -24.46 -3.40
N VAL A 610 0.59 -23.81 -2.45
CA VAL A 610 1.12 -23.50 -1.11
C VAL A 610 1.22 -24.78 -0.28
N ASN A 611 0.24 -25.68 -0.39
CA ASN A 611 0.25 -26.94 0.37
C ASN A 611 1.38 -27.87 -0.07
N ILE A 612 1.65 -27.96 -1.38
CA ILE A 612 2.79 -28.71 -1.93
C ILE A 612 4.09 -28.03 -1.54
N HIS A 613 4.15 -26.70 -1.62
CA HIS A 613 5.33 -25.94 -1.18
C HIS A 613 5.70 -26.28 0.25
N GLN A 614 4.72 -26.23 1.14
CA GLN A 614 4.91 -26.53 2.55
C GLN A 614 5.33 -27.99 2.75
N ARG A 615 4.70 -28.95 2.08
CA ARG A 615 5.11 -30.35 2.19
C ARG A 615 6.51 -30.60 1.66
N TYR A 616 6.90 -29.95 0.57
CA TYR A 616 8.26 -30.04 0.04
C TYR A 616 9.29 -29.48 1.02
N ARG A 617 8.97 -28.37 1.71
CA ARG A 617 9.83 -27.81 2.77
C ARG A 617 9.99 -28.74 3.97
N GLU A 618 8.96 -29.51 4.31
CA GLU A 618 9.02 -30.52 5.37
C GLU A 618 9.91 -31.72 4.99
N LEU A 619 9.96 -32.08 3.70
CA LEU A 619 10.80 -33.16 3.17
C LEU A 619 12.24 -32.72 2.91
N ASP A 620 12.43 -31.49 2.46
CA ASP A 620 13.70 -30.89 2.10
C ASP A 620 13.76 -29.41 2.55
N PRO A 621 14.52 -29.10 3.62
CA PRO A 621 14.71 -27.74 4.11
C PRO A 621 15.30 -26.75 3.09
N ASP A 622 16.00 -27.25 2.07
CA ASP A 622 16.63 -26.48 0.99
C ASP A 622 15.65 -26.15 -0.16
N THR A 623 14.40 -26.63 -0.09
CA THR A 623 13.33 -26.23 -1.02
C THR A 623 13.25 -24.69 -1.08
N PRO A 624 13.26 -24.09 -2.30
CA PRO A 624 13.16 -22.64 -2.45
C PRO A 624 11.99 -22.04 -1.66
N ARG A 625 12.18 -20.84 -1.12
CA ARG A 625 11.17 -20.11 -0.35
C ARG A 625 10.76 -18.86 -1.12
N PRO A 626 9.81 -18.96 -2.06
CA PRO A 626 9.25 -17.77 -2.68
C PRO A 626 8.62 -16.90 -1.59
N GLU A 627 8.74 -15.59 -1.75
CA GLU A 627 7.99 -14.65 -0.94
C GLU A 627 6.48 -14.81 -1.18
N PHE A 628 5.68 -14.24 -0.29
CA PHE A 628 4.20 -14.29 -0.37
C PHE A 628 3.67 -13.97 -1.78
N LEU A 629 4.17 -12.91 -2.40
CA LEU A 629 3.73 -12.52 -3.75
C LEU A 629 4.17 -13.51 -4.84
N GLY A 630 5.31 -14.18 -4.62
CA GLY A 630 5.77 -15.26 -5.49
C GLY A 630 4.83 -16.47 -5.45
N LEU A 631 4.44 -16.92 -4.26
CA LEU A 631 3.46 -18.01 -4.11
C LEU A 631 2.11 -17.63 -4.74
N MET A 632 1.62 -16.43 -4.48
CA MET A 632 0.41 -15.88 -5.08
C MET A 632 0.45 -15.88 -6.62
N THR A 633 1.59 -15.51 -7.20
CA THR A 633 1.80 -15.54 -8.66
C THR A 633 1.76 -16.97 -9.19
N MET A 634 2.42 -17.90 -8.51
CA MET A 634 2.39 -19.32 -8.87
C MET A 634 0.97 -19.91 -8.79
N GLN A 635 0.17 -19.54 -7.79
CA GLN A 635 -1.24 -19.91 -7.69
C GLN A 635 -2.05 -19.40 -8.88
N ALA A 636 -1.87 -18.12 -9.23
CA ALA A 636 -2.55 -17.51 -10.38
C ALA A 636 -2.19 -18.20 -11.71
N GLU A 637 -0.92 -18.51 -11.91
CA GLU A 637 -0.41 -19.23 -13.09
C GLU A 637 -0.90 -20.67 -13.15
N TRP A 638 -0.88 -21.38 -12.03
CA TRP A 638 -1.42 -22.73 -11.91
C TRP A 638 -2.90 -22.77 -12.32
N LEU A 639 -3.70 -21.87 -11.75
CA LEU A 639 -5.13 -21.77 -12.10
C LEU A 639 -5.32 -21.49 -13.59
N ALA A 640 -4.57 -20.53 -14.13
CA ALA A 640 -4.67 -20.14 -15.54
C ALA A 640 -4.29 -21.27 -16.50
N SER A 641 -3.35 -22.15 -16.11
CA SER A 641 -2.95 -23.31 -16.91
C SER A 641 -4.03 -24.38 -16.99
N ARG A 642 -4.80 -24.59 -15.91
CA ARG A 642 -5.85 -25.62 -15.85
C ARG A 642 -7.19 -25.19 -16.43
N VAL A 643 -7.45 -23.90 -16.56
CA VAL A 643 -8.64 -23.38 -17.27
C VAL A 643 -8.52 -23.49 -18.79
N ARG A 644 -7.28 -23.68 -19.31
CA ARG A 644 -6.99 -23.85 -20.74
C ARG A 644 -6.90 -25.30 -21.21
N ALA A 645 -6.77 -26.23 -20.27
CA ALA A 645 -6.84 -27.68 -20.51
C ALA A 645 -8.31 -28.14 -20.45
#